data_AF-A0A940NQE0-F1
#
_entry.id   AF-A0A940NQE0-F1
#
_cell.length_a   1.000
_cell.length_b   1.000
_cell.length_c   1.000
_cell.angle_alpha   90.00
_cell.angle_beta   90.00
_cell.angle_gamma   90.00
#
_symmetry.space_group_name_H-M   'P 1'
#
loop_
_entity.id
_entity.type
_entity.pdbx_description
1 polymer ?
#
loop_
_entity_poly.entity_id
_entity_poly.type
_entity_poly.pdbx_seq_one_letter_code
_entity_poly.pdbx_strand_id
1 'polypeptide(L)'
;MKKTLTMAAGVLLAAAVIPASVCGGFSAAAAGSGDLNGDGKVTSADVRMLQQYLLTKSGPLSDWRAGDLNSDQYLDAMDLSLIKRIAPAEEEDPDPVYIHLKGSSITSEGGNVDISGKNATISVSGIYYIDGTLDGGQILVNIPDETVDSKTVKLFLNGVKMTNNSAPCIMIENAENTSVNLVEGKENTLSDGKDAPAAEVEPQYAVLHAKDDLTIKGDGSLIITAGTEYGIHCNNDLKLNGGTLSVTTENTDGIRGRTSLTVKDGSITVDSAGDGLKSTKGSLSVIGGNVSVKSSKDAIQAETTLELTGGTVQACGDRGLTAPEISLDGCTLLATATDNQCETLGKPAQNTIVVDLTKEWSKNNPIALTNGSGRTVFDRNTLKKFRYGILSAPDLDSSTGYELYVGGIQVKQNGSGSFKAGSPAAYTNVNNTVTDTKLLYGDLFDQSKVHRVEITMSNWSQFLSSCDQQKEDWYPCDVKIDGEEIKNVGIRAKGNSSHMFVAQAGSAGKGKYSWRMKFDKYDKYGNYHGLTEICMNNMYSDPSCMRDILCYNACYEVGSYAPECAYTNMYVNGQLYSFYFLAEQPGTTLAERLATKDDAVFYKAIDKTNAQGSYDCSFKSNMALDNFEVKWGTDDQLKHIDEIKQAINKLSTSNYKFIEDIIDVPSFLQGFAVNAMMCNYDSYNGMMPHNFYLEYDNGKMYYVSWDFNLSLGNFMDNGASVNSDINTGMYQTQIADRPLLKLLEVPEYKKLYDGYVRQIMQMYSNPEQTVNNIAKVIRNDVKADPRFFFTADQFEKNIAKSANGLQVSGGGGGWGGGFGGGFGGGFGGMFGGGLYSYGGENVSIVDFMIKRNEVVSSTLK
;
A
#
# COMPACT_ATOMS: atom_id res chain seq x y z
N MET A 1 -11.73 24.60 31.78
CA MET A 1 -12.49 24.41 33.02
C MET A 1 -12.15 23.04 33.58
N LYS A 2 -11.47 23.00 34.73
CA LYS A 2 -11.14 21.79 35.49
C LYS A 2 -12.31 21.46 36.43
N LYS A 3 -12.72 20.20 36.54
CA LYS A 3 -13.44 19.70 37.71
C LYS A 3 -12.78 18.43 38.22
N THR A 4 -12.06 18.64 39.32
CA THR A 4 -11.53 17.70 40.30
C THR A 4 -12.69 16.97 40.98
N LEU A 5 -12.59 15.65 41.18
CA LEU A 5 -13.34 14.96 42.23
C LEU A 5 -12.35 14.23 43.14
N THR A 6 -12.44 14.57 44.41
CA THR A 6 -11.52 14.26 45.50
C THR A 6 -11.96 12.97 46.20
N MET A 7 -11.00 12.10 46.52
CA MET A 7 -11.16 11.05 47.54
C MET A 7 -11.48 11.65 48.91
N ALA A 8 -12.32 10.96 49.68
CA ALA A 8 -12.23 10.97 51.14
C ALA A 8 -12.68 9.61 51.69
N ALA A 9 -11.72 8.90 52.27
CA ALA A 9 -11.93 7.74 53.13
C ALA A 9 -12.50 8.18 54.49
N GLY A 10 -13.33 7.32 55.10
CA GLY A 10 -13.84 7.50 56.46
C GLY A 10 -14.28 6.17 57.03
N VAL A 11 -13.37 5.49 57.74
CA VAL A 11 -13.58 4.26 58.50
C VAL A 11 -14.51 4.51 59.69
N LEU A 12 -15.43 3.58 59.95
CA LEU A 12 -15.94 3.31 61.30
C LEU A 12 -16.24 1.81 61.43
N LEU A 13 -15.24 1.06 61.91
CA LEU A 13 -15.44 -0.24 62.55
C LEU A 13 -16.27 -0.03 63.82
N ALA A 14 -17.46 -0.62 63.88
CA ALA A 14 -18.16 -0.88 65.13
C ALA A 14 -18.20 -2.39 65.35
N ALA A 15 -17.35 -2.87 66.26
CA ALA A 15 -17.43 -4.21 66.80
C ALA A 15 -18.71 -4.36 67.62
N ALA A 16 -19.70 -5.09 67.09
CA ALA A 16 -20.84 -5.56 67.87
C ALA A 16 -20.60 -7.04 68.22
N VAL A 17 -20.14 -7.28 69.44
CA VAL A 17 -20.27 -8.58 70.11
C VAL A 17 -21.76 -8.81 70.35
N ILE A 18 -22.34 -9.81 69.68
CA ILE A 18 -23.70 -10.29 69.98
C ILE A 18 -23.58 -11.71 70.56
N PRO A 19 -24.29 -12.04 71.66
CA PRO A 19 -24.13 -13.29 72.37
C PRO A 19 -24.65 -14.48 71.57
N ALA A 20 -23.95 -15.61 71.70
CA ALA A 20 -24.47 -16.91 71.34
C ALA A 20 -25.74 -17.21 72.15
N SER A 21 -26.91 -17.20 71.51
CA SER A 21 -28.09 -17.98 71.92
C SER A 21 -29.32 -17.66 71.05
N VAL A 22 -29.42 -18.28 69.87
CA VAL A 22 -30.68 -18.90 69.44
C VAL A 22 -30.31 -20.14 68.63
N CYS A 23 -30.43 -21.30 69.26
CA CYS A 23 -30.44 -22.58 68.58
C CYS A 23 -31.81 -22.69 67.87
N GLY A 24 -31.86 -22.28 66.60
CA GLY A 24 -32.96 -22.56 65.68
C GLY A 24 -32.41 -23.41 64.56
N GLY A 25 -32.91 -24.65 64.43
CA GLY A 25 -32.33 -25.67 63.55
C GLY A 25 -32.18 -25.20 62.11
N PHE A 26 -30.98 -25.38 61.56
CA PHE A 26 -30.78 -25.36 60.11
C PHE A 26 -31.52 -26.56 59.52
N SER A 27 -32.58 -26.29 58.77
CA SER A 27 -33.10 -27.25 57.79
C SER A 27 -31.96 -27.59 56.83
N ALA A 28 -31.83 -28.86 56.47
CA ALA A 28 -30.91 -29.30 55.43
C ALA A 28 -31.14 -28.47 54.16
N ALA A 29 -30.07 -27.86 53.63
CA ALA A 29 -30.11 -27.13 52.38
C ALA A 29 -30.60 -28.05 51.25
N ALA A 30 -31.54 -27.56 50.45
CA ALA A 30 -31.98 -28.25 49.25
C ALA A 30 -30.80 -28.45 48.29
N ALA A 31 -30.75 -29.60 47.61
CA ALA A 31 -29.74 -29.85 46.57
C ALA A 31 -29.80 -28.73 45.51
N GLY A 32 -28.67 -28.04 45.26
CA GLY A 32 -28.57 -26.92 44.32
C GLY A 32 -28.54 -25.52 44.93
N SER A 33 -28.66 -25.38 46.27
CA SER A 33 -28.51 -24.08 46.94
C SER A 33 -27.04 -23.59 46.87
N GLY A 34 -26.82 -22.42 46.27
CA GLY A 34 -25.53 -21.76 46.07
C GLY A 34 -24.90 -21.90 44.68
N ASP A 35 -25.46 -22.73 43.80
CA ASP A 35 -24.95 -22.94 42.42
C ASP A 35 -25.71 -22.03 41.45
N LEU A 36 -25.09 -20.90 41.09
CA LEU A 36 -25.70 -19.82 40.32
C LEU A 36 -25.43 -19.93 38.81
N ASN A 37 -24.53 -20.82 38.41
CA ASN A 37 -24.19 -21.09 37.02
C ASN A 37 -24.75 -22.44 36.51
N GLY A 38 -25.26 -23.29 37.42
CA GLY A 38 -25.86 -24.59 37.11
C GLY A 38 -24.85 -25.70 36.82
N ASP A 39 -23.59 -25.57 37.27
CA ASP A 39 -22.52 -26.54 37.00
C ASP A 39 -22.48 -27.72 38.00
N GLY A 40 -23.38 -27.71 38.99
CA GLY A 40 -23.51 -28.72 40.03
C GLY A 40 -22.56 -28.53 41.20
N LYS A 41 -21.81 -27.43 41.27
CA LYS A 41 -20.87 -27.09 42.35
C LYS A 41 -21.08 -25.65 42.82
N VAL A 42 -20.77 -25.39 44.09
CA VAL A 42 -20.72 -24.02 44.64
C VAL A 42 -19.26 -23.60 44.71
N THR A 43 -18.87 -22.59 43.93
CA THR A 43 -17.47 -22.15 43.73
C THR A 43 -17.33 -20.63 43.83
N SER A 44 -16.09 -20.12 43.69
CA SER A 44 -15.85 -18.68 43.61
C SER A 44 -16.50 -18.01 42.39
N ALA A 45 -16.84 -18.78 41.34
CA ALA A 45 -17.60 -18.27 40.20
C ALA A 45 -19.02 -17.85 40.62
N ASP A 46 -19.69 -18.66 41.44
CA ASP A 46 -21.03 -18.39 41.96
C ASP A 46 -21.02 -17.17 42.89
N VAL A 47 -19.99 -17.06 43.74
CA VAL A 47 -19.76 -15.88 44.58
C VAL A 47 -19.65 -14.60 43.73
N ARG A 48 -18.84 -14.63 42.65
CA ARG A 48 -18.68 -13.50 41.73
C ARG A 48 -19.97 -13.17 40.98
N MET A 49 -20.75 -14.18 40.58
CA MET A 49 -22.04 -13.97 39.91
C MET A 49 -23.05 -13.30 40.83
N LEU A 50 -23.15 -13.73 42.09
CA LEU A 50 -24.00 -13.07 43.06
C LEU A 50 -23.51 -11.64 43.33
N GLN A 51 -22.20 -11.45 43.52
CA GLN A 51 -21.63 -10.13 43.78
C GLN A 51 -21.86 -9.16 42.62
N GLN A 52 -21.66 -9.61 41.37
CA GLN A 52 -21.94 -8.82 40.17
C GLN A 52 -23.42 -8.50 40.05
N TYR A 53 -24.31 -9.49 40.24
CA TYR A 53 -25.75 -9.27 40.23
C TYR A 53 -26.18 -8.24 41.29
N LEU A 54 -25.61 -8.27 42.48
CA LEU A 54 -25.90 -7.30 43.53
C LEU A 54 -25.43 -5.88 43.18
N LEU A 55 -24.31 -5.75 42.47
CA LEU A 55 -23.74 -4.47 42.04
C LEU A 55 -24.50 -3.85 40.86
N THR A 56 -24.85 -4.64 39.84
CA THR A 56 -25.41 -4.10 38.59
C THR A 56 -26.90 -4.40 38.40
N LYS A 57 -27.49 -5.26 39.24
CA LYS A 57 -28.86 -5.79 39.07
C LYS A 57 -29.10 -6.40 37.68
N SER A 58 -28.04 -6.89 37.06
CA SER A 58 -28.01 -7.45 35.71
C SER A 58 -26.92 -8.54 35.62
N GLY A 59 -27.18 -9.59 34.85
CA GLY A 59 -26.24 -10.71 34.66
C GLY A 59 -26.98 -12.04 34.56
N PRO A 60 -26.43 -13.05 33.86
CA PRO A 60 -27.07 -14.34 33.76
C PRO A 60 -26.95 -15.07 35.10
N LEU A 61 -28.07 -15.31 35.78
CA LEU A 61 -28.18 -16.30 36.85
C LEU A 61 -28.99 -17.47 36.28
N SER A 62 -28.51 -18.71 36.42
CA SER A 62 -29.23 -19.90 35.93
C SER A 62 -30.54 -20.10 36.69
N ASP A 63 -30.52 -19.94 38.02
CA ASP A 63 -31.67 -19.82 38.90
C ASP A 63 -31.36 -18.82 40.02
N TRP A 64 -32.10 -17.72 40.08
CA TRP A 64 -31.92 -16.72 41.15
C TRP A 64 -32.25 -17.31 42.53
N ARG A 65 -33.12 -18.33 42.62
CA ARG A 65 -33.48 -18.98 43.89
C ARG A 65 -32.34 -19.81 44.46
N ALA A 66 -31.41 -20.26 43.64
CA ALA A 66 -30.18 -20.89 44.11
C ALA A 66 -29.31 -19.90 44.89
N GLY A 67 -29.45 -18.59 44.61
CA GLY A 67 -28.74 -17.53 45.33
C GLY A 67 -29.41 -17.04 46.61
N ASP A 68 -30.68 -17.38 46.86
CA ASP A 68 -31.42 -17.01 48.07
C ASP A 68 -31.11 -18.04 49.17
N LEU A 69 -30.03 -17.78 49.91
CA LEU A 69 -29.45 -18.72 50.86
C LEU A 69 -30.03 -18.58 52.26
N ASN A 70 -30.70 -17.47 52.56
CA ASN A 70 -31.40 -17.24 53.82
C ASN A 70 -32.92 -17.48 53.72
N SER A 71 -33.43 -17.78 52.51
CA SER A 71 -34.85 -18.02 52.20
C SER A 71 -35.77 -16.82 52.46
N ASP A 72 -35.27 -15.60 52.28
CA ASP A 72 -36.05 -14.36 52.46
C ASP A 72 -36.71 -13.84 51.16
N GLN A 73 -36.51 -14.55 50.04
CA GLN A 73 -37.00 -14.22 48.69
C GLN A 73 -36.34 -13.00 48.05
N TYR A 74 -35.26 -12.49 48.63
CA TYR A 74 -34.45 -11.43 48.06
C TYR A 74 -33.02 -11.95 47.83
N LEU A 75 -32.31 -11.32 46.91
CA LEU A 75 -30.86 -11.48 46.78
C LEU A 75 -30.22 -10.23 47.36
N ASP A 76 -29.54 -10.38 48.48
CA ASP A 76 -28.92 -9.27 49.19
C ASP A 76 -27.52 -9.60 49.77
N ALA A 77 -27.01 -8.68 50.61
CA ALA A 77 -25.70 -8.82 51.20
C ALA A 77 -25.60 -10.00 52.18
N MET A 78 -26.72 -10.44 52.75
CA MET A 78 -26.79 -11.61 53.62
C MET A 78 -26.57 -12.89 52.82
N ASP A 79 -27.16 -13.01 51.62
CA ASP A 79 -26.90 -14.13 50.71
C ASP A 79 -25.45 -14.14 50.24
N LEU A 80 -24.89 -12.98 49.92
CA LEU A 80 -23.48 -12.85 49.58
C LEU A 80 -22.57 -13.32 50.73
N SER A 81 -22.97 -13.06 51.98
CA SER A 81 -22.22 -13.52 53.15
C SER A 81 -22.34 -15.03 53.37
N LEU A 82 -23.48 -15.62 53.02
CA LEU A 82 -23.75 -17.05 53.14
C LEU A 82 -23.06 -17.84 52.03
N ILE A 83 -23.10 -17.36 50.77
CA ILE A 83 -22.47 -18.04 49.63
C ILE A 83 -20.96 -18.08 49.81
N LYS A 84 -20.36 -17.02 50.36
CA LYS A 84 -18.93 -16.95 50.71
C LYS A 84 -18.52 -17.93 51.82
N ARG A 85 -19.47 -18.43 52.63
CA ARG A 85 -19.21 -19.43 53.68
C ARG A 85 -19.32 -20.87 53.17
N ILE A 86 -20.12 -21.09 52.12
CA ILE A 86 -20.37 -22.44 51.56
C ILE A 86 -19.55 -22.72 50.29
N ALA A 87 -19.11 -21.68 49.58
CA ALA A 87 -18.10 -21.82 48.54
C ALA A 87 -16.74 -22.16 49.19
N PRO A 88 -15.93 -23.06 48.61
CA PRO A 88 -14.58 -23.29 49.06
C PRO A 88 -13.82 -21.95 49.08
N ALA A 89 -13.02 -21.74 50.13
CA ALA A 89 -12.19 -20.55 50.26
C ALA A 89 -11.38 -20.36 48.96
N GLU A 90 -11.36 -19.13 48.42
CA GLU A 90 -10.40 -18.79 47.37
C GLU A 90 -9.00 -19.13 47.91
N GLU A 91 -8.17 -19.80 47.11
CA GLU A 91 -6.74 -19.60 47.31
C GLU A 91 -6.54 -18.08 47.14
N GLU A 92 -6.19 -17.38 48.23
CA GLU A 92 -5.77 -15.99 48.10
C GLU A 92 -4.63 -15.95 47.08
N ASP A 93 -4.83 -15.25 45.96
CA ASP A 93 -3.72 -14.94 45.07
C ASP A 93 -2.62 -14.28 45.94
N PRO A 94 -1.36 -14.71 45.83
CA PRO A 94 -0.29 -14.12 46.63
C PRO A 94 -0.25 -12.61 46.41
N ASP A 95 0.04 -11.86 47.48
CA ASP A 95 0.17 -10.40 47.43
C ASP A 95 1.07 -10.00 46.25
N PRO A 96 0.64 -9.04 45.41
CA PRO A 96 1.40 -8.66 44.24
C PRO A 96 2.73 -8.02 44.65
N VAL A 97 3.78 -8.36 43.91
CA VAL A 97 5.10 -7.75 44.04
C VAL A 97 5.27 -6.72 42.92
N TYR A 98 5.74 -5.53 43.25
CA TYR A 98 6.02 -4.47 42.28
C TYR A 98 7.53 -4.38 42.05
N ILE A 99 7.95 -4.34 40.79
CA ILE A 99 9.35 -4.23 40.37
C ILE A 99 9.47 -2.96 39.52
N HIS A 100 10.26 -2.00 40.00
CA HIS A 100 10.45 -0.71 39.34
C HIS A 100 11.85 -0.62 38.74
N LEU A 101 11.91 -0.42 37.44
CA LEU A 101 13.14 -0.26 36.65
C LEU A 101 13.51 1.23 36.55
N LYS A 102 14.71 1.61 37.01
CA LYS A 102 15.13 3.02 37.22
C LYS A 102 16.38 3.41 36.42
N GLY A 103 16.49 2.90 35.20
CA GLY A 103 17.61 3.08 34.26
C GLY A 103 18.80 2.21 34.65
N SER A 104 19.48 2.55 35.74
CA SER A 104 20.70 1.86 36.18
C SER A 104 20.52 0.95 37.41
N SER A 105 19.30 0.82 37.94
CA SER A 105 18.99 0.05 39.15
C SER A 105 17.56 -0.47 39.13
N ILE A 106 17.27 -1.46 39.98
CA ILE A 106 15.93 -2.00 40.22
C ILE A 106 15.56 -1.80 41.69
N THR A 107 14.28 -1.56 41.98
CA THR A 107 13.71 -1.60 43.34
C THR A 107 12.44 -2.44 43.36
N SER A 108 12.12 -3.09 44.47
CA SER A 108 10.86 -3.85 44.63
C SER A 108 10.03 -3.41 45.84
N GLU A 109 8.72 -3.61 45.74
CA GLU A 109 7.75 -3.52 46.85
C GLU A 109 7.07 -4.89 47.00
N GLY A 110 7.18 -5.50 48.18
CA GLY A 110 6.78 -6.91 48.40
C GLY A 110 8.00 -7.83 48.58
N GLY A 111 7.75 -9.07 49.01
CA GLY A 111 8.79 -10.10 49.18
C GLY A 111 9.13 -10.85 47.89
N ASN A 112 9.95 -11.90 47.99
CA ASN A 112 10.16 -12.94 46.95
C ASN A 112 10.86 -12.52 45.64
N VAL A 113 11.46 -11.33 45.60
CA VAL A 113 12.37 -10.91 44.52
C VAL A 113 13.72 -10.55 45.11
N ASP A 114 14.77 -11.21 44.64
CA ASP A 114 16.15 -10.86 44.98
C ASP A 114 16.70 -9.86 43.96
N ILE A 115 17.18 -8.71 44.44
CA ILE A 115 17.72 -7.66 43.58
C ILE A 115 19.23 -7.56 43.79
N SER A 116 19.97 -7.87 42.72
CA SER A 116 21.43 -7.74 42.68
C SER A 116 21.84 -6.80 41.55
N GLY A 117 22.04 -5.53 41.90
CA GLY A 117 22.41 -4.47 40.97
C GLY A 117 21.32 -4.20 39.92
N LYS A 118 21.54 -4.68 38.69
CA LYS A 118 20.61 -4.55 37.55
C LYS A 118 19.87 -5.86 37.23
N ASN A 119 19.92 -6.83 38.12
CA ASN A 119 19.23 -8.11 37.95
C ASN A 119 18.19 -8.28 39.04
N ALA A 120 16.98 -8.68 38.65
CA ALA A 120 15.93 -9.10 39.58
C ALA A 120 15.64 -10.59 39.36
N THR A 121 15.79 -11.38 40.43
CA THR A 121 15.55 -12.83 40.41
C THR A 121 14.25 -13.14 41.14
N ILE A 122 13.31 -13.75 40.41
CA ILE A 122 12.04 -14.28 40.91
C ILE A 122 12.23 -15.78 41.14
N SER A 123 12.11 -16.22 42.39
CA SER A 123 12.33 -17.62 42.79
C SER A 123 11.11 -18.30 43.40
N VAL A 124 9.95 -17.64 43.35
CA VAL A 124 8.66 -18.16 43.81
C VAL A 124 7.59 -17.78 42.80
N SER A 125 6.60 -18.64 42.58
CA SER A 125 5.40 -18.31 41.81
C SER A 125 4.63 -17.14 42.42
N GLY A 126 3.90 -16.41 41.61
CA GLY A 126 3.15 -15.24 42.08
C GLY A 126 2.87 -14.20 41.01
N ILE A 127 2.48 -13.02 41.47
CA ILE A 127 2.07 -11.89 40.63
C ILE A 127 3.13 -10.78 40.73
N TYR A 128 3.71 -10.40 39.59
CA TYR A 128 4.79 -9.42 39.51
C TYR A 128 4.42 -8.30 38.53
N TYR A 129 4.19 -7.08 39.02
CA TYR A 129 4.00 -5.90 38.18
C TYR A 129 5.34 -5.23 37.92
N ILE A 130 5.67 -5.01 36.66
CA ILE A 130 6.96 -4.46 36.23
C ILE A 130 6.72 -3.17 35.46
N ASP A 131 7.39 -2.09 35.86
CA ASP A 131 7.33 -0.80 35.17
C ASP A 131 8.70 -0.11 35.08
N GLY A 132 8.80 0.87 34.19
CA GLY A 132 9.97 1.74 34.05
C GLY A 132 10.98 1.27 33.01
N THR A 133 12.20 1.79 33.10
CA THR A 133 13.27 1.58 32.11
C THR A 133 14.48 0.90 32.73
N LEU A 134 15.15 -0.02 32.03
CA LEU A 134 16.42 -0.62 32.45
C LEU A 134 17.44 -0.72 31.30
N ASP A 135 18.65 -0.21 31.55
CA ASP A 135 19.77 -0.25 30.61
C ASP A 135 20.83 -1.24 31.09
N GLY A 136 20.98 -2.36 30.38
CA GLY A 136 21.98 -3.41 30.63
C GLY A 136 21.68 -4.26 31.86
N GLY A 137 20.47 -4.84 31.96
CA GLY A 137 20.05 -5.69 33.08
C GLY A 137 18.95 -6.67 32.71
N GLN A 138 18.57 -7.54 33.66
CA GLN A 138 17.72 -8.70 33.40
C GLN A 138 16.63 -8.90 34.47
N ILE A 139 15.46 -9.36 34.04
CA ILE A 139 14.49 -10.06 34.89
C ILE A 139 14.68 -11.56 34.69
N LEU A 140 15.02 -12.27 35.75
CA LEU A 140 15.26 -13.71 35.76
C LEU A 140 14.16 -14.42 36.56
N VAL A 141 13.46 -15.36 35.94
CA VAL A 141 12.55 -16.30 36.61
C VAL A 141 13.29 -17.63 36.77
N ASN A 142 13.51 -18.06 38.00
CA ASN A 142 14.23 -19.27 38.34
C ASN A 142 13.67 -19.89 39.63
N ILE A 143 12.59 -20.67 39.47
CA ILE A 143 11.96 -21.43 40.55
C ILE A 143 12.87 -22.63 40.90
N PRO A 144 13.42 -22.73 42.12
CA PRO A 144 14.41 -23.76 42.45
C PRO A 144 13.89 -25.20 42.37
N ASP A 145 12.59 -25.40 42.62
CA ASP A 145 11.92 -26.70 42.57
C ASP A 145 10.45 -26.52 42.15
N GLU A 146 10.16 -26.81 40.88
CA GLU A 146 8.84 -26.67 40.27
C GLU A 146 7.83 -27.70 40.80
N THR A 147 8.31 -28.81 41.39
CA THR A 147 7.43 -29.81 41.98
C THR A 147 6.86 -29.35 43.32
N VAL A 148 7.60 -28.48 44.02
CA VAL A 148 7.18 -27.83 45.25
C VAL A 148 6.39 -26.57 44.95
N ASP A 149 6.78 -25.83 43.91
CA ASP A 149 6.12 -24.59 43.48
C ASP A 149 5.70 -24.66 42.01
N SER A 150 4.59 -25.36 41.77
CA SER A 150 4.04 -25.62 40.44
C SER A 150 3.05 -24.56 39.95
N LYS A 151 2.85 -23.47 40.71
CA LYS A 151 1.93 -22.41 40.30
C LYS A 151 2.58 -21.52 39.25
N THR A 152 1.76 -20.81 38.49
CA THR A 152 2.24 -19.95 37.39
C THR A 152 2.90 -18.67 37.92
N VAL A 153 4.05 -18.32 37.35
CA VAL A 153 4.65 -16.97 37.49
C VAL A 153 3.92 -16.02 36.52
N LYS A 154 3.31 -14.95 37.03
CA LYS A 154 2.56 -13.96 36.23
C LYS A 154 3.32 -12.63 36.21
N LEU A 155 3.98 -12.30 35.11
CA LEU A 155 4.65 -11.02 34.89
C LEU A 155 3.67 -10.05 34.21
N PHE A 156 3.43 -8.88 34.78
CA PHE A 156 2.59 -7.82 34.21
C PHE A 156 3.46 -6.68 33.72
N LEU A 157 3.63 -6.54 32.40
CA LEU A 157 4.46 -5.50 31.80
C LEU A 157 3.66 -4.21 31.62
N ASN A 158 4.00 -3.18 32.40
CA ASN A 158 3.26 -1.94 32.57
C ASN A 158 4.08 -0.72 32.11
N GLY A 159 4.47 -0.70 30.83
CA GLY A 159 5.32 0.36 30.27
C GLY A 159 6.80 0.11 30.50
N VAL A 160 7.21 -1.16 30.35
CA VAL A 160 8.59 -1.62 30.52
C VAL A 160 9.42 -1.27 29.29
N LYS A 161 10.59 -0.67 29.50
CA LYS A 161 11.61 -0.51 28.46
C LYS A 161 12.92 -1.12 28.91
N MET A 162 13.40 -2.17 28.24
CA MET A 162 14.65 -2.82 28.59
C MET A 162 15.58 -2.93 27.39
N THR A 163 16.86 -2.76 27.66
CA THR A 163 17.93 -3.10 26.71
C THR A 163 18.98 -3.93 27.42
N ASN A 164 19.38 -5.08 26.88
CA ASN A 164 20.43 -5.91 27.48
C ASN A 164 21.31 -6.57 26.41
N ASN A 165 22.58 -6.19 26.36
CA ASN A 165 23.54 -6.64 25.35
C ASN A 165 24.36 -7.86 25.76
N SER A 166 24.11 -8.43 26.94
CA SER A 166 24.93 -9.53 27.48
C SER A 166 24.11 -10.76 27.86
N ALA A 167 22.79 -10.61 27.97
CA ALA A 167 21.86 -11.66 28.33
C ALA A 167 20.45 -11.24 27.86
N PRO A 168 19.46 -12.16 27.88
CA PRO A 168 18.06 -11.81 27.67
C PRO A 168 17.60 -10.66 28.57
N CYS A 169 16.71 -9.81 28.07
CA CYS A 169 16.01 -8.83 28.91
C CYS A 169 15.15 -9.56 29.95
N ILE A 170 14.43 -10.60 29.51
CA ILE A 170 13.65 -11.48 30.37
C ILE A 170 14.10 -12.92 30.09
N MET A 171 14.60 -13.59 31.11
CA MET A 171 15.01 -14.99 31.08
C MET A 171 14.12 -15.79 32.01
N ILE A 172 13.46 -16.82 31.48
CA ILE A 172 12.79 -17.84 32.28
C ILE A 172 13.67 -19.08 32.22
N GLU A 173 14.48 -19.24 33.26
CA GLU A 173 15.44 -20.34 33.39
C GLU A 173 14.76 -21.61 33.89
N ASN A 174 13.82 -21.47 34.82
CA ASN A 174 13.09 -22.59 35.40
C ASN A 174 11.73 -22.14 35.97
N ALA A 175 10.61 -22.71 35.50
CA ALA A 175 9.27 -22.58 36.09
C ALA A 175 8.29 -23.55 35.41
N GLU A 176 7.36 -24.16 36.17
CA GLU A 176 6.31 -25.03 35.59
C GLU A 176 5.53 -24.30 34.47
N ASN A 177 5.20 -23.03 34.67
CA ASN A 177 4.58 -22.19 33.66
C ASN A 177 4.82 -20.70 33.94
N THR A 178 5.11 -19.92 32.90
CA THR A 178 5.17 -18.45 33.00
C THR A 178 4.16 -17.79 32.07
N SER A 179 3.51 -16.73 32.56
CA SER A 179 2.70 -15.84 31.73
C SER A 179 3.25 -14.41 31.74
N VAL A 180 3.44 -13.86 30.55
CA VAL A 180 3.70 -12.43 30.32
C VAL A 180 2.37 -11.78 29.94
N ASN A 181 1.95 -10.81 30.77
CA ASN A 181 0.65 -10.14 30.72
C ASN A 181 0.89 -8.69 30.32
N LEU A 182 0.46 -8.31 29.12
CA LEU A 182 0.62 -6.97 28.57
C LEU A 182 -0.52 -6.08 29.10
N VAL A 183 -0.17 -5.10 29.92
CA VAL A 183 -1.18 -4.21 30.54
C VAL A 183 -1.82 -3.30 29.48
N GLU A 184 -3.15 -3.20 29.49
CA GLU A 184 -3.92 -2.40 28.54
C GLU A 184 -3.42 -0.95 28.45
N GLY A 185 -3.31 -0.43 27.22
CA GLY A 185 -2.86 0.94 26.96
C GLY A 185 -1.38 1.20 27.26
N LYS A 186 -0.59 0.15 27.55
CA LYS A 186 0.85 0.25 27.80
C LYS A 186 1.64 -0.36 26.65
N GLU A 187 2.68 0.35 26.24
CA GLU A 187 3.68 -0.12 25.28
C GLU A 187 4.92 -0.57 26.05
N ASN A 188 5.37 -1.80 25.77
CA ASN A 188 6.57 -2.38 26.35
C ASN A 188 7.61 -2.62 25.25
N THR A 189 8.88 -2.29 25.50
CA THR A 189 9.96 -2.41 24.51
C THR A 189 11.12 -3.21 25.09
N LEU A 190 11.57 -4.26 24.41
CA LEU A 190 12.73 -5.06 24.80
C LEU A 190 13.73 -5.12 23.64
N SER A 191 15.03 -5.03 23.91
CA SER A 191 16.05 -5.13 22.87
C SER A 191 17.37 -5.71 23.36
N ASP A 192 18.10 -6.41 22.49
CA ASP A 192 19.49 -6.80 22.77
C ASP A 192 20.48 -5.62 22.62
N GLY A 193 20.01 -4.47 22.10
CA GLY A 193 20.81 -3.25 21.95
C GLY A 193 22.03 -3.40 21.06
N LYS A 194 22.05 -4.41 20.19
CA LYS A 194 23.15 -4.71 19.29
C LYS A 194 22.75 -4.45 17.85
N ASP A 195 23.73 -4.04 17.06
CA ASP A 195 23.62 -4.08 15.61
C ASP A 195 23.97 -5.49 15.09
N ALA A 196 23.42 -5.85 13.93
CA ALA A 196 23.73 -7.10 13.25
C ALA A 196 25.24 -7.22 12.91
N PRO A 197 25.94 -8.31 13.30
CA PRO A 197 27.29 -8.57 12.83
C PRO A 197 27.31 -8.91 11.34
N ALA A 198 28.44 -8.67 10.67
CA ALA A 198 28.62 -8.95 9.24
C ALA A 198 28.63 -10.45 8.88
N ALA A 199 28.69 -11.35 9.88
CA ALA A 199 28.66 -12.79 9.68
C ALA A 199 27.56 -13.40 10.56
N GLU A 200 26.82 -14.36 10.01
CA GLU A 200 25.83 -15.13 10.77
C GLU A 200 26.53 -15.93 11.87
N VAL A 201 26.19 -15.62 13.12
CA VAL A 201 26.52 -16.44 14.29
C VAL A 201 25.20 -16.91 14.87
N GLU A 202 25.03 -18.23 14.98
CA GLU A 202 23.85 -18.82 15.62
C GLU A 202 23.72 -18.31 17.06
N PRO A 203 22.62 -17.60 17.39
CA PRO A 203 22.48 -17.04 18.72
C PRO A 203 22.16 -18.11 19.75
N GLN A 204 22.73 -17.92 20.94
CA GLN A 204 22.48 -18.79 22.08
C GLN A 204 21.13 -18.51 22.75
N TYR A 205 20.64 -17.27 22.64
CA TYR A 205 19.50 -16.77 23.41
C TYR A 205 18.53 -15.95 22.54
N ALA A 206 17.47 -15.48 23.21
CA ALA A 206 16.48 -14.55 22.67
C ALA A 206 16.33 -13.36 23.62
N VAL A 207 15.85 -12.22 23.11
CA VAL A 207 15.55 -11.03 23.93
C VAL A 207 14.56 -11.38 25.05
N LEU A 208 13.55 -12.18 24.72
CA LEU A 208 12.67 -12.88 25.67
C LEU A 208 12.89 -14.39 25.49
N HIS A 209 13.57 -15.02 26.46
CA HIS A 209 13.91 -16.44 26.39
C HIS A 209 13.23 -17.21 27.53
N ALA A 210 12.64 -18.35 27.20
CA ALA A 210 12.06 -19.28 28.16
C ALA A 210 12.54 -20.70 27.91
N LYS A 211 13.02 -21.36 28.96
CA LYS A 211 13.35 -22.79 28.93
C LYS A 211 12.10 -23.67 29.11
N ASP A 212 11.06 -23.13 29.72
CA ASP A 212 9.79 -23.81 29.96
C ASP A 212 8.62 -23.14 29.21
N ASP A 213 7.41 -23.61 29.48
CA ASP A 213 6.17 -23.13 28.88
C ASP A 213 5.98 -21.63 29.09
N LEU A 214 5.66 -20.94 27.98
CA LEU A 214 5.47 -19.50 27.97
C LEU A 214 4.12 -19.14 27.34
N THR A 215 3.33 -18.36 28.07
CA THR A 215 2.13 -17.71 27.54
C THR A 215 2.31 -16.20 27.50
N ILE A 216 2.04 -15.57 26.35
CA ILE A 216 1.94 -14.11 26.22
C ILE A 216 0.47 -13.75 25.98
N LYS A 217 -0.08 -12.80 26.76
CA LYS A 217 -1.50 -12.41 26.71
C LYS A 217 -1.73 -10.99 27.22
N GLY A 218 -2.99 -10.52 27.20
CA GLY A 218 -3.39 -9.18 27.64
C GLY A 218 -3.58 -8.22 26.46
N ASP A 219 -4.04 -6.99 26.71
CA ASP A 219 -4.45 -6.05 25.65
C ASP A 219 -3.42 -4.94 25.38
N GLY A 220 -2.30 -4.94 26.11
CA GLY A 220 -1.16 -4.05 25.87
C GLY A 220 -0.32 -4.41 24.65
N SER A 221 0.78 -3.68 24.46
CA SER A 221 1.74 -3.93 23.37
C SER A 221 3.12 -4.36 23.88
N LEU A 222 3.77 -5.24 23.11
CA LEU A 222 5.16 -5.64 23.27
C LEU A 222 5.89 -5.47 21.93
N ILE A 223 6.98 -4.70 21.94
CA ILE A 223 7.84 -4.46 20.80
C ILE A 223 9.22 -5.05 21.13
N ILE A 224 9.72 -5.93 20.27
CA ILE A 224 11.03 -6.57 20.43
C ILE A 224 11.89 -6.24 19.21
N THR A 225 13.11 -5.77 19.48
CA THR A 225 14.13 -5.54 18.45
C THR A 225 15.38 -6.33 18.80
N ALA A 226 15.74 -7.32 17.98
CA ALA A 226 16.92 -8.15 18.18
C ALA A 226 17.88 -8.02 16.98
N GLY A 227 19.06 -7.46 17.20
CA GLY A 227 20.07 -7.38 16.15
C GLY A 227 20.86 -8.67 15.98
N THR A 228 21.09 -9.41 17.07
CA THR A 228 21.93 -10.61 17.08
C THR A 228 21.24 -11.84 17.67
N GLU A 229 20.30 -11.64 18.58
CA GLU A 229 19.57 -12.73 19.25
C GLU A 229 18.28 -13.08 18.50
N TYR A 230 17.63 -14.19 18.86
CA TYR A 230 16.23 -14.41 18.46
C TYR A 230 15.32 -13.35 19.12
N GLY A 231 14.16 -13.05 18.52
CA GLY A 231 13.19 -12.18 19.16
C GLY A 231 12.60 -12.81 20.43
N ILE A 232 11.86 -13.91 20.23
CA ILE A 232 11.29 -14.75 21.30
C ILE A 232 11.68 -16.20 21.07
N HIS A 233 12.14 -16.89 22.12
CA HIS A 233 12.42 -18.33 22.06
C HIS A 233 11.91 -19.02 23.30
N CYS A 234 11.04 -20.01 23.13
CA CYS A 234 10.57 -20.93 24.16
C CYS A 234 11.02 -22.37 23.83
N ASN A 235 11.70 -23.04 24.75
CA ASN A 235 12.18 -24.41 24.55
C ASN A 235 11.10 -25.49 24.75
N ASN A 236 9.86 -25.11 25.11
CA ASN A 236 8.69 -25.98 25.18
C ASN A 236 7.53 -25.41 24.34
N ASP A 237 6.35 -25.25 24.94
CA ASP A 237 5.14 -24.75 24.29
C ASP A 237 5.00 -23.23 24.44
N LEU A 238 4.98 -22.53 23.31
CA LEU A 238 4.72 -21.09 23.25
C LEU A 238 3.28 -20.80 22.86
N LYS A 239 2.55 -20.05 23.69
CA LYS A 239 1.14 -19.67 23.46
C LYS A 239 1.00 -18.15 23.39
N LEU A 240 0.50 -17.63 22.27
CA LEU A 240 0.16 -16.22 22.07
C LEU A 240 -1.38 -16.10 22.14
N ASN A 241 -1.90 -15.55 23.24
CA ASN A 241 -3.34 -15.52 23.55
C ASN A 241 -3.93 -14.10 23.57
N GLY A 242 -3.26 -13.11 22.98
CA GLY A 242 -3.72 -11.72 22.94
C GLY A 242 -2.58 -10.71 22.85
N GLY A 243 -2.96 -9.44 22.70
CA GLY A 243 -2.05 -8.30 22.74
C GLY A 243 -1.52 -7.90 21.37
N THR A 244 -0.81 -6.77 21.33
CA THR A 244 -0.15 -6.29 20.11
C THR A 244 1.35 -6.57 20.19
N LEU A 245 1.81 -7.59 19.46
CA LEU A 245 3.20 -8.00 19.43
C LEU A 245 3.87 -7.55 18.11
N SER A 246 4.99 -6.84 18.21
CA SER A 246 5.83 -6.50 17.07
C SER A 246 7.25 -7.01 17.32
N VAL A 247 7.76 -7.87 16.43
CA VAL A 247 9.11 -8.45 16.54
C VAL A 247 9.91 -8.14 15.28
N THR A 248 11.06 -7.52 15.44
CA THR A 248 12.00 -7.25 14.34
C THR A 248 13.34 -7.89 14.64
N THR A 249 13.84 -8.69 13.69
CA THR A 249 15.14 -9.37 13.80
C THR A 249 15.98 -9.17 12.54
N GLU A 250 17.26 -8.82 12.73
CA GLU A 250 18.14 -8.46 11.62
C GLU A 250 18.88 -9.65 10.99
N ASN A 251 19.11 -10.73 11.75
CA ASN A 251 19.89 -11.90 11.29
C ASN A 251 19.28 -13.28 11.66
N THR A 252 18.16 -13.29 12.39
CA THR A 252 17.72 -14.46 13.15
C THR A 252 16.22 -14.69 12.99
N ASP A 253 15.73 -15.82 13.50
CA ASP A 253 14.30 -16.12 13.54
C ASP A 253 13.56 -15.14 14.48
N GLY A 254 12.33 -14.79 14.13
CA GLY A 254 11.48 -13.89 14.92
C GLY A 254 10.97 -14.51 16.21
N ILE A 255 10.03 -15.45 16.09
CA ILE A 255 9.37 -16.11 17.22
C ILE A 255 9.51 -17.62 17.08
N ARG A 256 10.10 -18.26 18.11
CA ARG A 256 10.35 -19.70 18.14
C ARG A 256 9.67 -20.38 19.32
N GLY A 257 8.88 -21.40 19.03
CA GLY A 257 8.58 -22.49 19.96
C GLY A 257 9.40 -23.72 19.58
N ARG A 258 9.82 -24.52 20.54
CA ARG A 258 10.49 -25.79 20.23
C ARG A 258 9.50 -26.92 20.08
N THR A 259 8.68 -27.17 21.09
CA THR A 259 7.69 -28.25 21.09
C THR A 259 6.45 -27.85 20.30
N SER A 260 5.91 -26.66 20.57
CA SER A 260 4.83 -26.09 19.77
C SER A 260 4.82 -24.56 19.81
N LEU A 261 4.19 -23.97 18.79
CA LEU A 261 3.82 -22.54 18.78
C LEU A 261 2.34 -22.41 18.43
N THR A 262 1.55 -21.85 19.34
CA THR A 262 0.11 -21.64 19.15
C THR A 262 -0.24 -20.16 19.22
N VAL A 263 -0.88 -19.64 18.18
CA VAL A 263 -1.52 -18.31 18.18
C VAL A 263 -3.03 -18.51 18.34
N LYS A 264 -3.57 -18.12 19.50
CA LYS A 264 -5.01 -18.16 19.77
C LYS A 264 -5.70 -16.85 19.48
N ASP A 265 -5.04 -15.72 19.78
CA ASP A 265 -5.55 -14.37 19.55
C ASP A 265 -4.42 -13.33 19.59
N GLY A 266 -4.72 -12.08 19.25
CA GLY A 266 -3.79 -10.94 19.27
C GLY A 266 -3.47 -10.41 17.87
N SER A 267 -2.72 -9.30 17.83
CA SER A 267 -2.16 -8.71 16.61
C SER A 267 -0.65 -8.92 16.61
N ILE A 268 -0.18 -9.85 15.79
CA ILE A 268 1.22 -10.29 15.74
C ILE A 268 1.85 -9.82 14.43
N THR A 269 2.91 -9.01 14.51
CA THR A 269 3.69 -8.55 13.37
C THR A 269 5.14 -8.97 13.51
N VAL A 270 5.70 -9.66 12.52
CA VAL A 270 7.10 -10.12 12.52
C VAL A 270 7.79 -9.66 11.24
N ASP A 271 8.94 -9.00 11.37
CA ASP A 271 9.88 -8.70 10.27
C ASP A 271 11.23 -9.34 10.60
N SER A 272 11.55 -10.48 9.99
CA SER A 272 12.72 -11.29 10.32
C SER A 272 13.64 -11.54 9.12
N ALA A 273 14.94 -11.62 9.39
CA ALA A 273 15.91 -12.14 8.42
C ALA A 273 16.00 -13.67 8.43
N GLY A 274 15.79 -14.32 9.58
CA GLY A 274 15.53 -15.75 9.66
C GLY A 274 14.06 -16.07 9.42
N ASP A 275 13.61 -17.22 9.93
CA ASP A 275 12.20 -17.62 9.85
C ASP A 275 11.32 -16.72 10.73
N GLY A 276 10.09 -16.44 10.30
CA GLY A 276 9.19 -15.55 11.02
C GLY A 276 8.61 -16.19 12.28
N LEU A 277 7.69 -17.13 12.08
CA LEU A 277 7.13 -17.98 13.13
C LEU A 277 7.61 -19.42 12.95
N LYS A 278 8.19 -20.00 13.99
CA LYS A 278 8.86 -21.30 13.88
C LYS A 278 8.52 -22.25 15.02
N SER A 279 8.18 -23.49 14.66
CA SER A 279 8.22 -24.64 15.56
C SER A 279 9.36 -25.58 15.16
N THR A 280 10.36 -25.72 16.03
CA THR A 280 11.63 -26.39 15.65
C THR A 280 11.62 -27.92 15.80
N LYS A 281 10.63 -28.46 16.52
CA LYS A 281 10.46 -29.91 16.73
C LYS A 281 9.03 -30.41 16.64
N GLY A 282 8.02 -29.56 16.70
CA GLY A 282 6.63 -29.99 16.62
C GLY A 282 5.76 -29.09 15.77
N SER A 283 4.53 -28.86 16.24
CA SER A 283 3.47 -28.22 15.47
C SER A 283 3.46 -26.70 15.62
N LEU A 284 2.84 -26.04 14.65
CA LEU A 284 2.47 -24.64 14.73
C LEU A 284 0.99 -24.50 14.37
N SER A 285 0.21 -23.84 15.21
CA SER A 285 -1.22 -23.62 14.98
C SER A 285 -1.60 -22.14 15.10
N VAL A 286 -2.37 -21.63 14.15
CA VAL A 286 -3.03 -20.31 14.22
C VAL A 286 -4.53 -20.54 14.24
N ILE A 287 -5.14 -20.29 15.40
CA ILE A 287 -6.55 -20.54 15.68
C ILE A 287 -7.35 -19.22 15.64
N GLY A 288 -6.69 -18.08 15.80
CA GLY A 288 -7.31 -16.75 15.81
C GLY A 288 -6.29 -15.62 15.74
N GLY A 289 -6.76 -14.38 15.86
CA GLY A 289 -5.94 -13.17 15.79
C GLY A 289 -5.61 -12.69 14.37
N ASN A 290 -4.76 -11.67 14.30
CA ASN A 290 -4.21 -11.09 13.08
C ASN A 290 -2.70 -11.30 13.06
N VAL A 291 -2.20 -12.08 12.11
CA VAL A 291 -0.79 -12.46 11.98
C VAL A 291 -0.24 -11.91 10.67
N SER A 292 0.79 -11.08 10.74
CA SER A 292 1.47 -10.50 9.58
C SER A 292 2.97 -10.76 9.69
N VAL A 293 3.52 -11.52 8.76
CA VAL A 293 4.89 -12.02 8.81
C VAL A 293 5.60 -11.72 7.50
N LYS A 294 6.70 -10.97 7.61
CA LYS A 294 7.70 -10.75 6.57
C LYS A 294 8.99 -11.45 7.00
N SER A 295 9.49 -12.34 6.16
CA SER A 295 10.66 -13.16 6.45
C SER A 295 11.64 -13.17 5.27
N SER A 296 12.93 -13.26 5.55
CA SER A 296 13.96 -13.55 4.53
C SER A 296 14.27 -15.04 4.40
N LYS A 297 13.55 -15.90 5.13
CA LYS A 297 13.50 -17.36 4.95
C LYS A 297 12.02 -17.79 4.90
N ASP A 298 11.59 -18.71 5.75
CA ASP A 298 10.20 -19.14 5.80
C ASP A 298 9.38 -18.14 6.63
N ALA A 299 8.23 -17.71 6.12
CA ALA A 299 7.35 -16.87 6.94
C ALA A 299 6.76 -17.67 8.11
N ILE A 300 6.22 -18.86 7.84
CA ILE A 300 5.71 -19.76 8.87
C ILE A 300 6.25 -21.17 8.64
N GLN A 301 6.99 -21.69 9.62
CA GLN A 301 7.62 -23.02 9.56
C GLN A 301 7.21 -23.89 10.76
N ALA A 302 6.82 -25.12 10.48
CA ALA A 302 6.62 -26.15 11.49
C ALA A 302 7.35 -27.44 11.09
N GLU A 303 7.91 -28.13 12.08
CA GLU A 303 8.64 -29.38 11.83
C GLU A 303 7.68 -30.55 11.54
N THR A 304 6.49 -30.55 12.14
CA THR A 304 5.51 -31.65 11.97
C THR A 304 4.26 -31.22 11.21
N THR A 305 3.44 -30.36 11.81
CA THR A 305 2.14 -29.96 11.27
C THR A 305 1.95 -28.46 11.40
N LEU A 306 1.35 -27.87 10.37
CA LEU A 306 0.93 -26.47 10.35
C LEU A 306 -0.60 -26.40 10.17
N GLU A 307 -1.28 -25.86 11.18
CA GLU A 307 -2.73 -25.78 11.21
C GLU A 307 -3.20 -24.33 11.27
N LEU A 308 -3.85 -23.85 10.20
CA LEU A 308 -4.44 -22.51 10.15
C LEU A 308 -5.97 -22.66 10.21
N THR A 309 -6.51 -22.68 11.43
CA THR A 309 -7.92 -22.96 11.71
C THR A 309 -8.77 -21.72 11.99
N GLY A 310 -8.17 -20.53 11.93
CA GLY A 310 -8.85 -19.26 12.09
C GLY A 310 -7.91 -18.06 11.94
N GLY A 311 -8.43 -16.87 12.23
CA GLY A 311 -7.68 -15.62 12.16
C GLY A 311 -7.42 -15.12 10.73
N THR A 312 -6.75 -13.96 10.65
CA THR A 312 -6.22 -13.40 9.40
C THR A 312 -4.71 -13.58 9.38
N VAL A 313 -4.17 -14.26 8.36
CA VAL A 313 -2.76 -14.60 8.24
C VAL A 313 -2.19 -14.06 6.94
N GLN A 314 -1.11 -13.28 7.04
CA GLN A 314 -0.31 -12.81 5.93
C GLN A 314 1.12 -13.31 6.12
N ALA A 315 1.60 -14.20 5.24
CA ALA A 315 2.87 -14.90 5.38
C ALA A 315 3.74 -14.71 4.12
N CYS A 316 4.64 -13.73 4.14
CA CYS A 316 5.49 -13.35 3.02
C CYS A 316 6.96 -13.72 3.30
N GLY A 317 7.47 -14.78 2.67
CA GLY A 317 8.84 -15.28 2.85
C GLY A 317 9.54 -15.60 1.53
N ASP A 318 10.71 -16.22 1.59
CA ASP A 318 11.27 -16.98 0.46
C ASP A 318 10.39 -18.21 0.18
N ARG A 319 9.86 -18.80 1.26
CA ARG A 319 8.68 -19.67 1.27
C ARG A 319 7.61 -19.09 2.18
N GLY A 320 6.36 -19.16 1.75
CA GLY A 320 5.24 -18.64 2.54
C GLY A 320 4.94 -19.55 3.73
N LEU A 321 4.80 -20.86 3.46
CA LEU A 321 4.47 -21.88 4.46
C LEU A 321 5.37 -23.11 4.27
N THR A 322 5.93 -23.61 5.37
CA THR A 322 6.80 -24.80 5.37
C THR A 322 6.39 -25.76 6.48
N ALA A 323 5.85 -26.92 6.12
CA ALA A 323 5.64 -28.05 7.01
C ALA A 323 5.43 -29.34 6.19
N PRO A 324 5.67 -30.53 6.76
CA PRO A 324 5.28 -31.80 6.15
C PRO A 324 3.77 -31.89 5.87
N GLU A 325 2.94 -31.39 6.78
CA GLU A 325 1.48 -31.36 6.63
C GLU A 325 0.95 -29.95 6.91
N ILE A 326 0.21 -29.38 5.95
CA ILE A 326 -0.41 -28.05 6.05
C ILE A 326 -1.93 -28.22 5.93
N SER A 327 -2.67 -27.76 6.93
CA SER A 327 -4.14 -27.75 6.98
C SER A 327 -4.67 -26.31 7.05
N LEU A 328 -5.68 -26.03 6.23
CA LEU A 328 -6.39 -24.74 6.17
C LEU A 328 -7.88 -24.99 6.38
N ASP A 329 -8.45 -24.42 7.44
CA ASP A 329 -9.85 -24.61 7.81
C ASP A 329 -10.40 -23.42 8.63
N GLY A 330 -10.97 -22.40 7.97
CA GLY A 330 -11.58 -21.24 8.65
C GLY A 330 -10.72 -19.98 8.71
N CYS A 331 -9.45 -20.02 8.25
CA CYS A 331 -8.57 -18.85 8.22
C CYS A 331 -8.77 -17.97 6.98
N THR A 332 -8.48 -16.67 7.09
CA THR A 332 -8.21 -15.81 5.91
C THR A 332 -6.71 -15.71 5.70
N LEU A 333 -6.19 -16.35 4.66
CA LEU A 333 -4.77 -16.49 4.37
C LEU A 333 -4.38 -15.79 3.06
N LEU A 334 -3.34 -14.95 3.13
CA LEU A 334 -2.44 -14.64 2.02
C LEU A 334 -1.04 -15.16 2.38
N ALA A 335 -0.55 -16.21 1.72
CA ALA A 335 0.86 -16.57 1.79
C ALA A 335 1.53 -16.29 0.45
N THR A 336 2.69 -15.65 0.44
CA THR A 336 3.44 -15.36 -0.80
C THR A 336 4.90 -15.76 -0.67
N ALA A 337 5.53 -16.08 -1.79
CA ALA A 337 6.91 -16.53 -1.85
C ALA A 337 7.65 -16.01 -3.08
N THR A 338 8.97 -15.89 -3.00
CA THR A 338 9.85 -15.56 -4.13
C THR A 338 10.33 -16.80 -4.87
N ASP A 339 10.67 -17.86 -4.13
CA ASP A 339 11.44 -19.00 -4.66
C ASP A 339 10.53 -20.20 -4.93
N ASN A 340 9.80 -20.61 -3.90
CA ASN A 340 8.75 -21.63 -3.98
C ASN A 340 7.74 -21.39 -2.86
N GLN A 341 6.47 -21.63 -3.10
CA GLN A 341 5.43 -21.32 -2.13
C GLN A 341 5.45 -22.24 -0.91
N CYS A 342 5.48 -23.55 -1.15
CA CYS A 342 5.50 -24.61 -0.15
C CYS A 342 5.87 -25.94 -0.84
N GLU A 343 6.46 -26.89 -0.12
CA GLU A 343 6.81 -28.21 -0.68
C GLU A 343 5.59 -29.10 -0.90
N THR A 344 4.63 -29.09 0.02
CA THR A 344 3.36 -29.82 -0.10
C THR A 344 2.25 -29.02 0.57
N LEU A 345 1.36 -28.44 -0.25
CA LEU A 345 0.03 -28.06 0.23
C LEU A 345 -0.81 -29.34 0.11
N GLY A 346 -1.31 -29.85 1.24
CA GLY A 346 -2.17 -31.02 1.26
C GLY A 346 -3.51 -30.78 0.55
N LYS A 347 -4.56 -31.50 0.93
CA LYS A 347 -5.93 -31.16 0.52
C LYS A 347 -6.54 -30.25 1.60
N PRO A 348 -6.47 -28.91 1.47
CA PRO A 348 -7.05 -28.02 2.46
C PRO A 348 -8.56 -28.27 2.55
N ALA A 349 -9.12 -28.25 3.77
CA ALA A 349 -10.56 -28.37 3.96
C ALA A 349 -11.30 -27.15 3.38
N GLN A 350 -10.66 -25.99 3.44
CA GLN A 350 -11.16 -24.73 2.89
C GLN A 350 -10.77 -24.52 1.42
N ASN A 351 -11.68 -23.88 0.67
CA ASN A 351 -11.45 -23.43 -0.69
C ASN A 351 -10.23 -22.52 -0.79
N THR A 352 -9.30 -22.90 -1.66
CA THR A 352 -7.97 -22.32 -1.77
C THR A 352 -7.57 -22.19 -3.24
N ILE A 353 -6.94 -21.06 -3.58
CA ILE A 353 -6.34 -20.76 -4.86
C ILE A 353 -4.82 -20.67 -4.67
N VAL A 354 -4.07 -21.34 -5.53
CA VAL A 354 -2.61 -21.27 -5.59
C VAL A 354 -2.20 -20.73 -6.95
N VAL A 355 -1.35 -19.71 -6.97
CA VAL A 355 -0.90 -19.04 -8.20
C VAL A 355 0.61 -19.03 -8.30
N ASP A 356 1.09 -19.31 -9.51
CA ASP A 356 2.49 -19.19 -9.95
C ASP A 356 2.54 -18.21 -11.13
N LEU A 357 3.14 -17.05 -10.85
CA LEU A 357 3.19 -15.90 -11.75
C LEU A 357 4.40 -16.02 -12.69
N THR A 358 4.26 -15.53 -13.92
CA THR A 358 5.37 -15.58 -14.90
C THR A 358 6.53 -14.64 -14.57
N LYS A 359 6.26 -13.59 -13.79
CA LYS A 359 7.23 -12.61 -13.31
C LYS A 359 7.15 -12.45 -11.79
N GLU A 360 8.24 -12.02 -11.19
CA GLU A 360 8.30 -11.53 -9.83
C GLU A 360 7.67 -10.12 -9.77
N TRP A 361 6.77 -9.94 -8.81
CA TRP A 361 6.14 -8.67 -8.51
C TRP A 361 6.85 -7.99 -7.35
N SER A 362 6.95 -6.67 -7.40
CA SER A 362 7.51 -5.90 -6.28
C SER A 362 6.65 -6.03 -5.04
N LYS A 363 7.24 -5.80 -3.86
CA LYS A 363 6.48 -5.56 -2.62
C LYS A 363 5.46 -4.44 -2.82
N ASN A 364 4.44 -4.36 -1.96
CA ASN A 364 3.32 -3.39 -2.05
C ASN A 364 2.37 -3.63 -3.25
N ASN A 365 2.51 -4.73 -3.99
CA ASN A 365 1.50 -5.13 -4.96
C ASN A 365 0.43 -5.99 -4.28
N PRO A 366 -0.84 -5.54 -4.17
CA PRO A 366 -1.90 -6.36 -3.63
C PRO A 366 -2.22 -7.57 -4.51
N ILE A 367 -2.69 -8.64 -3.89
CA ILE A 367 -3.41 -9.71 -4.58
C ILE A 367 -4.88 -9.62 -4.20
N ALA A 368 -5.75 -9.45 -5.19
CA ALA A 368 -7.18 -9.28 -4.98
C ALA A 368 -8.02 -10.21 -5.86
N LEU A 369 -9.19 -10.61 -5.35
CA LEU A 369 -10.19 -11.41 -6.05
C LEU A 369 -11.51 -10.64 -6.10
N THR A 370 -12.07 -10.48 -7.29
CA THR A 370 -13.44 -9.98 -7.47
C THR A 370 -14.34 -11.09 -8.00
N ASN A 371 -15.58 -11.16 -7.53
CA ASN A 371 -16.56 -12.11 -8.04
C ASN A 371 -17.25 -11.58 -9.33
N GLY A 372 -18.14 -12.39 -9.92
CA GLY A 372 -18.88 -12.01 -11.13
C GLY A 372 -19.81 -10.78 -11.00
N SER A 373 -20.03 -10.23 -9.80
CA SER A 373 -20.76 -8.98 -9.59
C SER A 373 -19.83 -7.76 -9.48
N GLY A 374 -18.51 -7.94 -9.62
CA GLY A 374 -17.49 -6.90 -9.42
C GLY A 374 -17.18 -6.61 -7.95
N ARG A 375 -17.70 -7.39 -6.99
CA ARG A 375 -17.38 -7.20 -5.56
C ARG A 375 -16.04 -7.84 -5.25
N THR A 376 -15.13 -7.05 -4.67
CA THR A 376 -13.88 -7.55 -4.07
C THR A 376 -14.19 -8.41 -2.84
N VAL A 377 -13.80 -9.68 -2.88
CA VAL A 377 -14.01 -10.66 -1.80
C VAL A 377 -12.71 -11.01 -1.07
N PHE A 378 -11.58 -10.67 -1.67
CA PHE A 378 -10.25 -10.81 -1.09
C PHE A 378 -9.38 -9.67 -1.60
N ASP A 379 -8.66 -9.00 -0.71
CA ASP A 379 -7.69 -7.96 -1.08
C ASP A 379 -6.68 -7.77 0.06
N ARG A 380 -5.40 -7.99 -0.24
CA ARG A 380 -4.30 -7.89 0.71
C ARG A 380 -3.03 -7.46 -0.01
N ASN A 381 -2.37 -6.44 0.53
CA ASN A 381 -1.02 -6.03 0.11
C ASN A 381 0.01 -7.13 0.33
N THR A 382 1.17 -7.03 -0.32
CA THR A 382 2.29 -7.94 -0.10
C THR A 382 3.44 -7.22 0.60
N LEU A 383 4.06 -7.91 1.57
CA LEU A 383 5.09 -7.30 2.42
C LEU A 383 6.49 -7.36 1.79
N LYS A 384 6.68 -8.29 0.85
CA LYS A 384 7.92 -8.62 0.14
C LYS A 384 7.60 -8.83 -1.33
N LYS A 385 8.63 -8.78 -2.18
CA LYS A 385 8.54 -9.24 -3.58
C LYS A 385 8.07 -10.70 -3.62
N PHE A 386 7.38 -11.10 -4.67
CA PHE A 386 6.79 -12.44 -4.75
C PHE A 386 6.55 -12.89 -6.20
N ARG A 387 6.59 -14.20 -6.42
CA ARG A 387 6.17 -14.87 -7.65
C ARG A 387 4.99 -15.81 -7.41
N TYR A 388 4.88 -16.33 -6.19
CA TYR A 388 3.86 -17.30 -5.81
C TYR A 388 2.89 -16.73 -4.80
N GLY A 389 1.66 -17.27 -4.79
CA GLY A 389 0.63 -16.92 -3.82
C GLY A 389 -0.29 -18.10 -3.47
N ILE A 390 -0.65 -18.22 -2.18
CA ILE A 390 -1.77 -19.03 -1.67
C ILE A 390 -2.80 -18.07 -1.09
N LEU A 391 -4.02 -18.17 -1.62
CA LEU A 391 -5.17 -17.42 -1.15
C LEU A 391 -6.19 -18.41 -0.63
N SER A 392 -6.58 -18.27 0.64
CA SER A 392 -7.64 -19.06 1.24
C SER A 392 -8.51 -18.13 2.08
N ALA A 393 -9.82 -18.20 1.93
CA ALA A 393 -10.73 -17.49 2.82
C ALA A 393 -12.06 -18.26 2.93
N PRO A 394 -12.79 -18.15 4.05
CA PRO A 394 -14.08 -18.82 4.22
C PRO A 394 -15.12 -18.40 3.17
N ASP A 395 -15.01 -17.17 2.66
CA ASP A 395 -15.92 -16.60 1.67
C ASP A 395 -15.64 -17.09 0.24
N LEU A 396 -14.58 -17.87 0.00
CA LEU A 396 -14.30 -18.45 -1.31
C LEU A 396 -15.20 -19.66 -1.55
N ASP A 397 -15.95 -19.59 -2.64
CA ASP A 397 -16.79 -20.67 -3.17
C ASP A 397 -16.21 -21.29 -4.45
N SER A 398 -16.30 -22.62 -4.57
CA SER A 398 -15.74 -23.39 -5.70
C SER A 398 -16.62 -23.38 -6.96
N SER A 399 -17.90 -23.02 -6.82
CA SER A 399 -18.81 -22.88 -7.96
C SER A 399 -18.66 -21.52 -8.66
N THR A 400 -18.22 -20.51 -7.91
CA THR A 400 -18.04 -19.12 -8.33
C THR A 400 -16.76 -18.93 -9.14
N GLY A 401 -16.86 -18.18 -10.24
CA GLY A 401 -15.71 -17.66 -10.99
C GLY A 401 -15.28 -16.31 -10.45
N TYR A 402 -13.97 -16.14 -10.29
CA TYR A 402 -13.32 -14.91 -9.83
C TYR A 402 -12.42 -14.34 -10.91
N GLU A 403 -12.26 -13.03 -10.90
CA GLU A 403 -11.15 -12.36 -11.57
C GLU A 403 -10.04 -12.13 -10.53
N LEU A 404 -8.80 -12.41 -10.92
CA LEU A 404 -7.62 -12.23 -10.08
C LEU A 404 -6.88 -10.96 -10.53
N TYR A 405 -6.53 -10.12 -9.57
CA TYR A 405 -5.73 -8.93 -9.76
C TYR A 405 -4.44 -9.02 -8.96
N VAL A 406 -3.33 -8.65 -9.56
CA VAL A 406 -2.02 -8.49 -8.91
C VAL A 406 -1.52 -7.08 -9.20
N GLY A 407 -1.19 -6.31 -8.17
CA GLY A 407 -0.82 -4.90 -8.38
C GLY A 407 -1.97 -4.04 -8.93
N GLY A 408 -3.22 -4.46 -8.72
CA GLY A 408 -4.39 -3.84 -9.34
C GLY A 408 -4.62 -4.21 -10.80
N ILE A 409 -3.81 -5.10 -11.37
CA ILE A 409 -3.82 -5.46 -12.79
C ILE A 409 -4.43 -6.86 -12.93
N GLN A 410 -5.45 -7.01 -13.78
CA GLN A 410 -6.04 -8.32 -14.00
C GLN A 410 -5.02 -9.27 -14.64
N VAL A 411 -4.79 -10.40 -13.98
CA VAL A 411 -3.96 -11.49 -14.52
C VAL A 411 -4.85 -12.59 -15.10
N LYS A 412 -4.30 -13.34 -16.06
CA LYS A 412 -4.98 -14.37 -16.83
C LYS A 412 -4.15 -15.66 -16.81
N GLN A 413 -4.83 -16.80 -16.87
CA GLN A 413 -4.20 -18.11 -17.05
C GLN A 413 -4.52 -18.62 -18.46
N ASN A 414 -3.50 -18.90 -19.28
CA ASN A 414 -3.68 -19.40 -20.66
C ASN A 414 -4.67 -18.54 -21.49
N GLY A 415 -4.72 -17.22 -21.23
CA GLY A 415 -5.66 -16.29 -21.87
C GLY A 415 -7.06 -16.23 -21.25
N SER A 416 -7.41 -17.09 -20.30
CA SER A 416 -8.66 -17.01 -19.51
C SER A 416 -8.48 -16.11 -18.29
N GLY A 417 -9.41 -15.15 -18.09
CA GLY A 417 -9.42 -14.27 -16.91
C GLY A 417 -10.20 -14.78 -15.71
N SER A 418 -10.73 -16.02 -15.77
CA SER A 418 -11.55 -16.59 -14.70
C SER A 418 -10.82 -17.67 -13.90
N PHE A 419 -10.81 -17.51 -12.58
CA PHE A 419 -10.23 -18.40 -11.58
C PHE A 419 -11.35 -19.02 -10.73
N LYS A 420 -11.15 -20.22 -10.22
CA LYS A 420 -12.06 -20.89 -9.28
C LYS A 420 -11.28 -21.39 -8.09
N ALA A 421 -11.87 -21.30 -6.91
CA ALA A 421 -11.29 -21.90 -5.72
C ALA A 421 -11.55 -23.41 -5.67
N GLY A 422 -10.71 -24.16 -4.97
CA GLY A 422 -10.83 -25.62 -4.83
C GLY A 422 -9.98 -26.16 -3.68
N SER A 423 -9.65 -27.46 -3.69
CA SER A 423 -8.89 -28.11 -2.60
C SER A 423 -7.62 -28.83 -3.09
N PRO A 424 -6.52 -28.08 -3.32
CA PRO A 424 -6.48 -26.69 -3.75
C PRO A 424 -6.73 -26.57 -5.27
N ALA A 425 -7.06 -25.38 -5.76
CA ALA A 425 -7.02 -25.08 -7.19
C ALA A 425 -5.69 -24.37 -7.53
N ALA A 426 -4.84 -25.01 -8.34
CA ALA A 426 -3.51 -24.51 -8.67
C ALA A 426 -3.43 -23.99 -10.12
N TYR A 427 -2.82 -22.82 -10.28
CA TYR A 427 -2.71 -22.07 -11.53
C TYR A 427 -1.26 -21.71 -11.79
N THR A 428 -0.72 -22.13 -12.93
CA THR A 428 0.66 -21.82 -13.35
C THR A 428 0.66 -20.93 -14.60
N ASN A 429 1.78 -20.26 -14.84
CA ASN A 429 1.95 -19.30 -15.93
C ASN A 429 0.86 -18.21 -15.91
N VAL A 430 0.51 -17.74 -14.72
CA VAL A 430 -0.45 -16.64 -14.55
C VAL A 430 0.28 -15.34 -14.87
N ASN A 431 -0.27 -14.55 -15.79
CA ASN A 431 0.38 -13.33 -16.27
C ASN A 431 -0.62 -12.22 -16.56
N ASN A 432 -0.19 -10.96 -16.51
CA ASN A 432 -0.92 -9.87 -17.17
C ASN A 432 -0.70 -9.96 -18.70
N THR A 433 -1.66 -9.43 -19.46
CA THR A 433 -1.45 -9.12 -20.87
C THR A 433 -1.16 -7.63 -20.99
N VAL A 434 -0.47 -7.23 -22.05
CA VAL A 434 -0.18 -5.81 -22.29
C VAL A 434 -1.34 -5.12 -23.02
N THR A 435 -2.16 -5.90 -23.72
CA THR A 435 -3.38 -5.45 -24.38
C THR A 435 -4.62 -5.86 -23.59
N ASP A 436 -5.58 -4.94 -23.46
CA ASP A 436 -6.91 -5.16 -22.84
C ASP A 436 -6.85 -5.66 -21.39
N THR A 437 -6.27 -4.81 -20.53
CA THR A 437 -6.01 -5.13 -19.13
C THR A 437 -6.94 -4.34 -18.24
N LYS A 438 -7.97 -5.01 -17.75
CA LYS A 438 -8.86 -4.47 -16.73
C LYS A 438 -8.04 -4.15 -15.47
N LEU A 439 -8.26 -2.98 -14.91
CA LEU A 439 -7.57 -2.50 -13.72
C LEU A 439 -8.56 -2.35 -12.58
N LEU A 440 -8.17 -2.76 -11.38
CA LEU A 440 -8.98 -2.62 -10.17
C LEU A 440 -9.16 -1.14 -9.81
N TYR A 441 -8.11 -0.34 -10.00
CA TYR A 441 -8.16 1.12 -9.90
C TYR A 441 -8.70 1.81 -11.16
N GLY A 442 -9.08 1.06 -12.20
CA GLY A 442 -9.66 1.61 -13.44
C GLY A 442 -10.95 2.39 -13.17
N ASP A 443 -11.65 2.06 -12.09
CA ASP A 443 -12.83 2.80 -11.62
C ASP A 443 -12.52 4.24 -11.20
N LEU A 444 -11.27 4.60 -10.90
CA LEU A 444 -10.81 5.98 -10.67
C LEU A 444 -10.53 6.74 -11.98
N PHE A 445 -10.48 6.02 -13.10
CA PHE A 445 -10.27 6.57 -14.43
C PHE A 445 -11.50 6.42 -15.32
N ASP A 446 -12.68 6.19 -14.72
CA ASP A 446 -13.96 6.16 -15.43
C ASP A 446 -14.30 7.55 -15.99
N GLN A 447 -14.06 7.72 -17.28
CA GLN A 447 -14.31 8.96 -18.01
C GLN A 447 -15.80 9.34 -18.14
N SER A 448 -16.74 8.48 -17.72
CA SER A 448 -18.18 8.78 -17.75
C SER A 448 -18.62 9.77 -16.66
N LYS A 449 -17.75 10.04 -15.68
CA LYS A 449 -18.00 10.95 -14.55
C LYS A 449 -16.77 11.81 -14.23
N VAL A 450 -16.98 12.81 -13.37
CA VAL A 450 -15.89 13.56 -12.73
C VAL A 450 -15.69 12.97 -11.34
N HIS A 451 -14.48 12.46 -11.08
CA HIS A 451 -14.10 11.89 -9.79
C HIS A 451 -14.00 12.96 -8.70
N ARG A 452 -13.90 12.50 -7.45
CA ARG A 452 -13.73 13.36 -6.29
C ARG A 452 -12.48 12.95 -5.51
N VAL A 453 -11.53 13.87 -5.39
CA VAL A 453 -10.34 13.72 -4.56
C VAL A 453 -10.38 14.77 -3.45
N GLU A 454 -10.47 14.35 -2.18
CA GLU A 454 -10.52 15.25 -1.04
C GLU A 454 -9.26 15.13 -0.20
N ILE A 455 -8.58 16.25 0.01
CA ILE A 455 -7.37 16.32 0.84
C ILE A 455 -7.72 16.89 2.20
N THR A 456 -7.27 16.23 3.26
CA THR A 456 -7.25 16.77 4.62
C THR A 456 -5.81 17.06 5.03
N MET A 457 -5.50 18.34 5.26
CA MET A 457 -4.14 18.80 5.54
C MET A 457 -4.15 20.12 6.33
N SER A 458 -3.57 20.12 7.52
CA SER A 458 -3.54 21.29 8.42
C SER A 458 -2.56 22.38 7.97
N ASN A 459 -1.47 22.01 7.32
CA ASN A 459 -0.38 22.89 6.86
C ASN A 459 -0.47 23.26 5.37
N TRP A 460 -1.67 23.24 4.78
CA TRP A 460 -1.90 23.53 3.35
C TRP A 460 -1.29 24.87 2.89
N SER A 461 -1.43 25.95 3.68
CA SER A 461 -0.88 27.27 3.32
C SER A 461 0.66 27.31 3.27
N GLN A 462 1.32 26.56 4.17
CA GLN A 462 2.78 26.42 4.15
C GLN A 462 3.22 25.64 2.91
N PHE A 463 2.52 24.57 2.59
CA PHE A 463 2.75 23.79 1.38
C PHE A 463 2.64 24.67 0.12
N LEU A 464 1.56 25.46 -0.03
CA LEU A 464 1.41 26.38 -1.15
C LEU A 464 2.56 27.41 -1.23
N SER A 465 3.02 27.94 -0.10
CA SER A 465 4.16 28.86 -0.07
C SER A 465 5.46 28.19 -0.57
N SER A 466 5.61 26.88 -0.35
CA SER A 466 6.71 26.09 -0.91
C SER A 466 6.57 25.95 -2.44
N CYS A 467 5.34 25.77 -2.93
CA CYS A 467 5.06 25.73 -4.37
C CYS A 467 5.34 27.08 -5.04
N ASP A 468 4.99 28.21 -4.42
CA ASP A 468 5.32 29.56 -4.92
C ASP A 468 6.84 29.76 -5.09
N GLN A 469 7.63 29.10 -4.24
CA GLN A 469 9.10 29.08 -4.31
C GLN A 469 9.65 28.08 -5.33
N GLN A 470 8.79 27.47 -6.15
CA GLN A 470 9.15 26.46 -7.16
C GLN A 470 9.84 25.23 -6.57
N LYS A 471 9.50 24.86 -5.32
CA LYS A 471 9.98 23.63 -4.69
C LYS A 471 9.03 22.47 -4.99
N GLU A 472 9.60 21.30 -5.26
CA GLU A 472 8.86 20.06 -5.45
C GLU A 472 8.97 19.12 -4.23
N ASP A 473 8.90 19.69 -3.03
CA ASP A 473 8.97 18.95 -1.76
C ASP A 473 7.68 18.19 -1.49
N TRP A 474 7.83 17.01 -0.88
CA TRP A 474 6.70 16.17 -0.46
C TRP A 474 6.18 16.60 0.92
N TYR A 475 4.86 16.63 1.05
CA TYR A 475 4.16 16.88 2.31
C TYR A 475 3.16 15.75 2.59
N PRO A 476 2.98 15.35 3.87
CA PRO A 476 1.99 14.35 4.24
C PRO A 476 0.57 14.94 4.26
N CYS A 477 -0.41 14.16 3.84
CA CYS A 477 -1.84 14.46 3.92
C CYS A 477 -2.66 13.18 3.98
N ASP A 478 -3.91 13.29 4.41
CA ASP A 478 -4.90 12.22 4.22
C ASP A 478 -5.75 12.55 2.99
N VAL A 479 -6.08 11.54 2.20
CA VAL A 479 -6.83 11.68 0.95
C VAL A 479 -8.07 10.79 0.99
N LYS A 480 -9.16 11.29 0.44
CA LYS A 480 -10.36 10.50 0.17
C LYS A 480 -10.66 10.51 -1.32
N ILE A 481 -10.69 9.34 -1.94
CA ILE A 481 -10.94 9.17 -3.38
C ILE A 481 -12.30 8.50 -3.54
N ASP A 482 -13.25 9.18 -4.17
CA ASP A 482 -14.61 8.67 -4.45
C ASP A 482 -15.36 8.06 -3.25
N GLY A 483 -14.97 8.37 -2.01
CA GLY A 483 -15.57 7.78 -0.81
C GLY A 483 -14.59 7.01 0.07
N GLU A 484 -13.47 6.57 -0.48
CA GLU A 484 -12.50 5.71 0.17
C GLU A 484 -11.33 6.51 0.75
N GLU A 485 -11.00 6.29 2.02
CA GLU A 485 -9.98 7.05 2.75
C GLU A 485 -8.61 6.34 2.71
N ILE A 486 -7.57 7.07 2.32
CA ILE A 486 -6.16 6.66 2.37
C ILE A 486 -5.40 7.68 3.22
N LYS A 487 -4.69 7.20 4.23
CA LYS A 487 -3.94 8.07 5.16
C LYS A 487 -2.48 8.19 4.77
N ASN A 488 -1.83 9.24 5.28
CA ASN A 488 -0.38 9.41 5.18
C ASN A 488 0.17 9.40 3.74
N VAL A 489 -0.60 9.96 2.81
CA VAL A 489 -0.25 10.10 1.39
C VAL A 489 0.69 11.29 1.22
N GLY A 490 1.67 11.16 0.33
CA GLY A 490 2.52 12.28 -0.07
C GLY A 490 1.87 13.12 -1.17
N ILE A 491 1.81 14.43 -1.00
CA ILE A 491 1.48 15.39 -2.06
C ILE A 491 2.67 16.31 -2.36
N ARG A 492 2.87 16.63 -3.64
CA ARG A 492 3.78 17.69 -4.09
C ARG A 492 3.30 18.40 -5.35
N ALA A 493 3.78 19.61 -5.59
CA ALA A 493 3.67 20.24 -6.90
C ALA A 493 4.53 19.50 -7.94
N LYS A 494 4.11 19.56 -9.22
CA LYS A 494 4.87 19.04 -10.36
C LYS A 494 4.84 19.99 -11.56
N GLY A 495 5.82 19.76 -12.45
CA GLY A 495 5.85 20.32 -13.79
C GLY A 495 6.98 21.33 -13.93
N ASN A 496 7.53 21.46 -15.13
CA ASN A 496 8.54 22.47 -15.41
C ASN A 496 7.85 23.82 -15.68
N SER A 497 7.38 24.01 -16.91
CA SER A 497 6.72 25.25 -17.34
C SER A 497 5.44 25.57 -16.56
N SER A 498 4.56 24.58 -16.36
CA SER A 498 3.26 24.81 -15.70
C SER A 498 3.38 25.14 -14.20
N HIS A 499 4.44 24.70 -13.52
CA HIS A 499 4.72 25.12 -12.14
C HIS A 499 5.31 26.52 -12.11
N MET A 500 6.37 26.75 -12.90
CA MET A 500 7.04 28.04 -13.01
C MET A 500 6.05 29.17 -13.34
N PHE A 501 5.18 28.97 -14.34
CA PHE A 501 4.24 30.01 -14.75
C PHE A 501 3.19 30.31 -13.68
N VAL A 502 2.65 29.31 -12.99
CA VAL A 502 1.69 29.55 -11.89
C VAL A 502 2.36 30.31 -10.75
N ALA A 503 3.61 29.96 -10.39
CA ALA A 503 4.35 30.64 -9.33
C ALA A 503 4.70 32.10 -9.71
N GLN A 504 5.18 32.34 -10.93
CA GLN A 504 5.55 33.69 -11.40
C GLN A 504 4.33 34.60 -11.64
N ALA A 505 3.18 34.01 -11.95
CA ALA A 505 1.91 34.70 -12.14
C ALA A 505 1.35 35.34 -10.85
N GLY A 506 1.87 34.98 -9.67
CA GLY A 506 1.35 35.43 -8.38
C GLY A 506 -0.16 35.18 -8.26
N SER A 507 -0.93 36.19 -7.86
CA SER A 507 -2.38 36.07 -7.71
C SER A 507 -3.10 35.65 -9.00
N ALA A 508 -2.56 35.99 -10.18
CA ALA A 508 -3.15 35.62 -11.45
C ALA A 508 -2.99 34.12 -11.75
N GLY A 509 -2.00 33.44 -11.14
CA GLY A 509 -1.82 31.99 -11.21
C GLY A 509 -2.84 31.21 -10.37
N LYS A 510 -3.63 31.90 -9.54
CA LYS A 510 -4.73 31.36 -8.71
C LYS A 510 -4.32 30.22 -7.77
N GLY A 511 -3.01 29.98 -7.56
CA GLY A 511 -2.49 28.82 -6.84
C GLY A 511 -2.83 27.47 -7.48
N LYS A 512 -3.23 27.42 -8.76
CA LYS A 512 -3.68 26.20 -9.44
C LYS A 512 -2.47 25.43 -10.01
N TYR A 513 -1.66 24.83 -9.13
CA TYR A 513 -0.55 23.97 -9.54
C TYR A 513 -1.04 22.61 -10.03
N SER A 514 -0.19 21.91 -10.79
CA SER A 514 -0.35 20.48 -11.03
C SER A 514 0.21 19.70 -9.85
N TRP A 515 -0.40 18.55 -9.52
CA TRP A 515 -0.06 17.77 -8.34
C TRP A 515 0.41 16.36 -8.70
N ARG A 516 1.31 15.80 -7.88
CA ARG A 516 1.51 14.36 -7.74
C ARG A 516 1.03 13.93 -6.36
N MET A 517 0.33 12.80 -6.30
CA MET A 517 -0.03 12.14 -5.05
C MET A 517 0.54 10.74 -5.06
N LYS A 518 1.46 10.48 -4.12
CA LYS A 518 2.17 9.22 -3.99
C LYS A 518 1.74 8.53 -2.70
N PHE A 519 0.99 7.44 -2.85
CA PHE A 519 0.34 6.73 -1.74
C PHE A 519 1.34 5.99 -0.87
N ASP A 520 2.45 5.53 -1.46
CA ASP A 520 3.52 4.79 -0.77
C ASP A 520 4.64 5.69 -0.23
N LYS A 521 4.43 7.01 -0.17
CA LYS A 521 5.49 7.98 0.15
C LYS A 521 5.96 7.91 1.61
N TYR A 522 5.01 7.80 2.53
CA TYR A 522 5.26 7.78 3.97
C TYR A 522 4.76 6.50 4.65
N ASP A 523 3.87 5.76 4.00
CA ASP A 523 3.58 4.36 4.32
C ASP A 523 4.07 3.49 3.16
N LYS A 524 5.07 2.65 3.40
CA LYS A 524 5.67 1.80 2.35
C LYS A 524 4.70 0.81 1.72
N TYR A 525 3.54 0.56 2.34
CA TYR A 525 2.48 -0.33 1.84
C TYR A 525 1.20 0.44 1.46
N GLY A 526 1.25 1.77 1.39
CA GLY A 526 0.13 2.57 0.90
C GLY A 526 -0.05 2.40 -0.61
N ASN A 527 -1.28 2.13 -1.04
CA ASN A 527 -1.68 2.16 -2.45
C ASN A 527 -3.20 2.35 -2.54
N TYR A 528 -3.71 2.64 -3.73
CA TYR A 528 -5.12 2.69 -4.04
C TYR A 528 -5.44 1.56 -5.04
N HIS A 529 -5.92 0.41 -4.55
CA HIS A 529 -6.21 -0.78 -5.36
C HIS A 529 -5.04 -1.22 -6.26
N GLY A 530 -3.79 -1.07 -5.79
CA GLY A 530 -2.55 -1.34 -6.53
C GLY A 530 -1.90 -0.13 -7.20
N LEU A 531 -2.62 1.00 -7.30
CA LEU A 531 -2.07 2.25 -7.79
C LEU A 531 -1.21 2.93 -6.72
N THR A 532 0.05 3.20 -7.04
CA THR A 532 1.00 3.85 -6.11
C THR A 532 1.07 5.36 -6.30
N GLU A 533 0.68 5.86 -7.47
CA GLU A 533 0.80 7.28 -7.76
C GLU A 533 -0.17 7.78 -8.85
N ILE A 534 -0.75 8.96 -8.60
CA ILE A 534 -1.53 9.72 -9.59
C ILE A 534 -0.94 11.11 -9.81
N CYS A 535 -1.28 11.70 -10.94
CA CYS A 535 -1.07 13.12 -11.20
C CYS A 535 -2.39 13.83 -11.51
N MET A 536 -2.51 15.06 -11.04
CA MET A 536 -3.61 15.96 -11.35
C MET A 536 -3.04 17.18 -12.09
N ASN A 537 -3.21 17.22 -13.41
CA ASN A 537 -2.70 18.27 -14.26
C ASN A 537 -3.65 19.46 -14.27
N ASN A 538 -3.10 20.66 -14.06
CA ASN A 538 -3.86 21.90 -13.97
C ASN A 538 -4.45 22.39 -15.30
N MET A 539 -4.15 21.71 -16.42
CA MET A 539 -4.57 22.10 -17.77
C MET A 539 -4.17 23.53 -18.11
N TYR A 540 -2.98 23.94 -17.65
CA TYR A 540 -2.42 25.24 -18.00
C TYR A 540 -2.39 25.40 -19.53
N SER A 541 -2.79 26.58 -20.02
CA SER A 541 -2.97 26.91 -21.45
C SER A 541 -4.12 26.21 -22.21
N ASP A 542 -4.86 25.25 -21.62
CA ASP A 542 -5.96 24.57 -22.30
C ASP A 542 -7.36 25.08 -21.87
N PRO A 543 -7.97 26.02 -22.62
CA PRO A 543 -9.32 26.50 -22.33
C PRO A 543 -10.40 25.47 -22.62
N SER A 544 -10.12 24.42 -23.39
CA SER A 544 -11.12 23.38 -23.68
C SER A 544 -11.16 22.30 -22.60
N CYS A 545 -10.07 22.15 -21.84
CA CYS A 545 -9.84 21.06 -20.88
C CYS A 545 -9.90 19.65 -21.49
N MET A 546 -9.86 19.51 -22.82
CA MET A 546 -10.09 18.24 -23.53
C MET A 546 -8.90 17.77 -24.37
N ARG A 547 -7.77 18.50 -24.40
CA ARG A 547 -6.67 18.15 -25.30
C ARG A 547 -6.00 16.83 -24.92
N ASP A 548 -5.65 16.68 -23.65
CA ASP A 548 -5.08 15.43 -23.15
C ASP A 548 -6.04 14.24 -23.32
N ILE A 549 -7.30 14.35 -22.86
CA ILE A 549 -8.26 13.23 -22.91
C ILE A 549 -8.50 12.73 -24.35
N LEU A 550 -8.57 13.63 -25.33
CA LEU A 550 -8.75 13.26 -26.74
C LEU A 550 -7.52 12.54 -27.29
N CYS A 551 -6.31 12.95 -26.91
CA CYS A 551 -5.10 12.26 -27.32
C CYS A 551 -4.98 10.88 -26.67
N TYR A 552 -5.26 10.75 -25.37
CA TYR A 552 -5.24 9.46 -24.70
C TYR A 552 -6.32 8.50 -25.23
N ASN A 553 -7.52 9.00 -25.54
CA ASN A 553 -8.54 8.17 -26.19
C ASN A 553 -8.10 7.69 -27.58
N ALA A 554 -7.33 8.49 -28.32
CA ALA A 554 -6.72 8.05 -29.57
C ALA A 554 -5.64 6.98 -29.34
N CYS A 555 -4.85 7.08 -28.25
CA CYS A 555 -3.92 6.02 -27.86
C CYS A 555 -4.65 4.70 -27.60
N TYR A 556 -5.74 4.71 -26.81
CA TYR A 556 -6.50 3.50 -26.50
C TYR A 556 -7.11 2.87 -27.75
N GLU A 557 -7.63 3.68 -28.67
CA GLU A 557 -8.21 3.21 -29.93
C GLU A 557 -7.20 2.42 -30.77
N VAL A 558 -6.00 2.93 -30.94
CA VAL A 558 -4.98 2.27 -31.77
C VAL A 558 -4.19 1.21 -31.00
N GLY A 559 -4.43 1.04 -29.71
CA GLY A 559 -3.68 0.14 -28.83
C GLY A 559 -2.28 0.65 -28.47
N SER A 560 -2.06 1.97 -28.51
CA SER A 560 -0.82 2.60 -28.02
C SER A 560 -0.74 2.52 -26.51
N TYR A 561 0.48 2.37 -26.00
CA TYR A 561 0.74 2.29 -24.57
C TYR A 561 0.67 3.69 -23.98
N ALA A 562 -0.23 3.88 -23.01
CA ALA A 562 -0.42 5.15 -22.34
C ALA A 562 -0.97 4.95 -20.92
N PRO A 563 -0.78 5.94 -20.03
CA PRO A 563 -1.47 5.99 -18.75
C PRO A 563 -3.00 6.00 -18.89
N GLU A 564 -3.69 5.50 -17.87
CA GLU A 564 -5.13 5.75 -17.71
C GLU A 564 -5.41 7.19 -17.30
N CYS A 565 -6.55 7.74 -17.70
CA CYS A 565 -6.90 9.12 -17.39
C CYS A 565 -8.42 9.40 -17.34
N ALA A 566 -8.77 10.45 -16.57
CA ALA A 566 -10.12 10.95 -16.38
C ALA A 566 -10.09 12.41 -15.89
N TYR A 567 -11.17 12.85 -15.24
CA TYR A 567 -11.27 14.17 -14.61
C TYR A 567 -11.58 14.05 -13.13
N THR A 568 -11.15 15.04 -12.34
CA THR A 568 -11.45 15.09 -10.91
C THR A 568 -11.70 16.51 -10.42
N ASN A 569 -12.61 16.62 -9.45
CA ASN A 569 -12.69 17.78 -8.59
C ASN A 569 -11.86 17.52 -7.33
N MET A 570 -10.87 18.39 -7.12
CA MET A 570 -10.06 18.36 -5.92
C MET A 570 -10.68 19.24 -4.85
N TYR A 571 -10.81 18.71 -3.64
CA TYR A 571 -11.23 19.43 -2.43
C TYR A 571 -10.07 19.50 -1.45
N VAL A 572 -9.99 20.58 -0.69
CA VAL A 572 -9.04 20.73 0.42
C VAL A 572 -9.82 21.15 1.66
N ASN A 573 -9.72 20.38 2.73
CA ASN A 573 -10.39 20.61 4.01
C ASN A 573 -11.90 20.89 3.83
N GLY A 574 -12.55 20.10 2.97
CA GLY A 574 -13.99 20.17 2.68
C GLY A 574 -14.44 21.24 1.68
N GLN A 575 -13.53 22.06 1.14
CA GLN A 575 -13.84 23.12 0.18
C GLN A 575 -13.35 22.75 -1.22
N LEU A 576 -14.16 23.01 -2.26
CA LEU A 576 -13.74 22.80 -3.65
C LEU A 576 -12.51 23.68 -3.92
N TYR A 577 -11.39 23.01 -4.26
CA TYR A 577 -10.15 23.68 -4.60
C TYR A 577 -10.14 24.05 -6.08
N SER A 578 -10.28 23.06 -6.98
CA SER A 578 -10.27 23.26 -8.42
C SER A 578 -10.66 21.98 -9.17
N PHE A 579 -11.01 22.12 -10.45
CA PHE A 579 -11.16 21.03 -11.42
C PHE A 579 -9.82 20.70 -12.11
N TYR A 580 -9.55 19.41 -12.32
CA TYR A 580 -8.28 18.87 -12.81
C TYR A 580 -8.45 17.74 -13.83
N PHE A 581 -7.50 17.63 -14.76
CA PHE A 581 -7.27 16.40 -15.51
C PHE A 581 -6.50 15.41 -14.62
N LEU A 582 -7.00 14.19 -14.50
CA LEU A 582 -6.45 13.14 -13.65
C LEU A 582 -5.80 12.07 -14.53
N ALA A 583 -4.59 11.63 -14.20
CA ALA A 583 -3.94 10.52 -14.90
C ALA A 583 -3.11 9.65 -13.96
N GLU A 584 -2.99 8.36 -14.32
CA GLU A 584 -1.96 7.46 -13.79
C GLU A 584 -0.59 8.12 -14.03
N GLN A 585 0.22 8.24 -12.97
CA GLN A 585 1.54 8.84 -13.09
C GLN A 585 2.51 7.82 -13.70
N PRO A 586 3.18 8.11 -14.83
CA PRO A 586 4.24 7.23 -15.33
C PRO A 586 5.33 7.03 -14.29
N GLY A 587 5.52 5.77 -13.90
CA GLY A 587 6.31 5.35 -12.76
C GLY A 587 6.10 3.86 -12.50
N THR A 588 6.15 3.46 -11.23
CA THR A 588 6.12 2.05 -10.81
C THR A 588 4.88 1.30 -11.30
N THR A 589 3.67 1.79 -10.99
CA THR A 589 2.43 1.05 -11.34
C THR A 589 2.26 0.90 -12.86
N LEU A 590 2.54 1.95 -13.63
CA LEU A 590 2.48 1.87 -15.09
C LEU A 590 3.50 0.87 -15.64
N ALA A 591 4.75 0.93 -15.18
CA ALA A 591 5.78 -0.02 -15.59
C ALA A 591 5.37 -1.46 -15.25
N GLU A 592 4.90 -1.71 -14.03
CA GLU A 592 4.43 -3.04 -13.62
C GLU A 592 3.20 -3.52 -14.41
N ARG A 593 2.34 -2.62 -14.85
CA ARG A 593 1.21 -2.94 -15.74
C ARG A 593 1.66 -3.40 -17.13
N LEU A 594 2.76 -2.83 -17.63
CA LEU A 594 3.28 -3.13 -18.96
C LEU A 594 4.22 -4.34 -18.97
N ALA A 595 5.01 -4.53 -17.91
CA ALA A 595 5.95 -5.63 -17.79
C ALA A 595 5.24 -7.00 -17.83
N THR A 596 5.81 -7.97 -18.53
CA THR A 596 5.35 -9.38 -18.53
C THR A 596 6.43 -10.35 -18.08
N LYS A 597 7.67 -9.86 -17.94
CA LYS A 597 8.88 -10.59 -17.56
C LYS A 597 9.69 -9.83 -16.51
N ASP A 598 10.65 -10.54 -15.91
CA ASP A 598 11.57 -9.98 -14.90
C ASP A 598 12.64 -9.06 -15.48
N ASP A 599 12.85 -9.11 -16.79
CA ASP A 599 13.86 -8.30 -17.50
C ASP A 599 13.38 -6.89 -17.83
N ALA A 600 12.15 -6.55 -17.45
CA ALA A 600 11.53 -5.32 -17.88
C ALA A 600 12.17 -4.07 -17.25
N VAL A 601 12.26 -2.99 -18.03
CA VAL A 601 12.87 -1.71 -17.63
C VAL A 601 12.10 -0.55 -18.24
N PHE A 602 11.68 0.40 -17.41
CA PHE A 602 10.93 1.58 -17.82
C PHE A 602 11.83 2.82 -17.86
N TYR A 603 11.83 3.53 -18.98
CA TYR A 603 12.68 4.69 -19.23
C TYR A 603 11.87 5.95 -19.44
N LYS A 604 12.34 7.08 -18.89
CA LYS A 604 11.85 8.42 -19.22
C LYS A 604 12.83 9.10 -20.18
N ALA A 605 12.32 9.67 -21.28
CA ALA A 605 13.04 10.69 -22.04
C ALA A 605 13.13 11.98 -21.21
N ILE A 606 14.32 12.41 -20.81
CA ILE A 606 14.46 13.46 -19.78
C ILE A 606 14.44 14.87 -20.35
N ASP A 607 13.84 15.76 -19.59
CA ASP A 607 13.80 17.19 -19.85
C ASP A 607 15.09 17.85 -19.32
N LYS A 608 16.27 17.32 -19.67
CA LYS A 608 17.57 17.95 -19.40
C LYS A 608 18.16 18.53 -20.67
N THR A 609 18.63 19.77 -20.56
CA THR A 609 19.40 20.41 -21.61
C THR A 609 20.84 19.92 -21.54
N ASN A 610 21.42 19.52 -22.67
CA ASN A 610 22.86 19.28 -22.77
C ASN A 610 23.67 20.58 -22.54
N ALA A 611 25.00 20.49 -22.57
CA ALA A 611 25.89 21.66 -22.40
C ALA A 611 25.67 22.77 -23.45
N GLN A 612 24.97 22.47 -24.54
CA GLN A 612 24.60 23.41 -25.60
C GLN A 612 23.16 23.93 -25.47
N GLY A 613 22.43 23.57 -24.40
CA GLY A 613 21.07 24.06 -24.16
C GLY A 613 19.96 23.28 -24.84
N SER A 614 20.25 22.15 -25.50
CA SER A 614 19.28 21.39 -26.26
C SER A 614 18.83 20.14 -25.50
N TYR A 615 17.53 19.89 -25.47
CA TYR A 615 16.98 18.56 -25.19
C TYR A 615 17.38 17.62 -26.33
N ASP A 616 17.76 16.37 -26.02
CA ASP A 616 18.25 15.45 -27.05
C ASP A 616 17.98 13.97 -26.73
N CYS A 617 16.71 13.54 -26.73
CA CYS A 617 16.34 12.12 -26.78
C CYS A 617 16.05 11.69 -28.23
N SER A 618 16.88 12.13 -29.17
CA SER A 618 16.64 12.02 -30.62
C SER A 618 16.94 10.65 -31.22
N PHE A 619 17.80 9.84 -30.60
CA PHE A 619 18.45 8.65 -31.17
C PHE A 619 19.39 8.93 -32.35
N LYS A 620 19.92 10.14 -32.50
CA LYS A 620 21.08 10.40 -33.38
C LYS A 620 22.28 9.57 -32.92
N SER A 621 23.19 9.27 -33.84
CA SER A 621 24.40 8.49 -33.53
C SER A 621 25.28 9.10 -32.43
N ASN A 622 25.24 10.43 -32.29
CA ASN A 622 25.96 11.19 -31.27
C ASN A 622 25.12 11.52 -30.02
N MET A 623 23.90 10.99 -29.89
CA MET A 623 23.06 11.19 -28.72
C MET A 623 23.70 10.56 -27.47
N ALA A 624 23.77 11.33 -26.39
CA ALA A 624 24.19 10.82 -25.08
C ALA A 624 23.09 9.95 -24.47
N LEU A 625 23.46 8.80 -23.89
CA LEU A 625 22.50 7.84 -23.37
C LEU A 625 21.81 8.35 -22.11
N ASP A 626 22.55 9.08 -21.26
CA ASP A 626 22.07 9.68 -20.01
C ASP A 626 21.03 10.80 -20.20
N ASN A 627 20.59 11.03 -21.45
CA ASN A 627 19.35 11.72 -21.79
C ASN A 627 18.10 10.83 -21.55
N PHE A 628 18.28 9.60 -21.07
CA PHE A 628 17.23 8.75 -20.55
C PHE A 628 17.48 8.43 -19.08
N GLU A 629 16.41 8.27 -18.32
CA GLU A 629 16.46 7.88 -16.91
C GLU A 629 15.64 6.60 -16.71
N VAL A 630 16.23 5.61 -16.06
CA VAL A 630 15.52 4.42 -15.60
C VAL A 630 14.56 4.82 -14.47
N LYS A 631 13.27 4.59 -14.68
CA LYS A 631 12.20 4.85 -13.71
C LYS A 631 11.78 3.60 -12.95
N TRP A 632 11.99 2.42 -13.53
CA TRP A 632 11.70 1.12 -12.94
C TRP A 632 12.54 0.04 -13.65
N GLY A 633 12.86 -1.06 -12.98
CA GLY A 633 13.81 -2.06 -13.49
C GLY A 633 15.28 -1.66 -13.28
N THR A 634 16.21 -2.38 -13.91
CA THR A 634 17.66 -2.14 -13.79
C THR A 634 18.36 -2.15 -15.16
N ASP A 635 19.02 -1.04 -15.50
CA ASP A 635 19.91 -0.93 -16.67
C ASP A 635 20.87 0.25 -16.47
N ASP A 636 21.81 0.11 -15.55
CA ASP A 636 22.73 1.18 -15.14
C ASP A 636 23.59 1.75 -16.29
N GLN A 637 23.73 0.99 -17.38
CA GLN A 637 24.52 1.37 -18.56
C GLN A 637 23.66 1.79 -19.75
N LEU A 638 22.32 1.79 -19.60
CA LEU A 638 21.36 2.16 -20.64
C LEU A 638 21.58 1.37 -21.95
N LYS A 639 21.87 0.06 -21.82
CA LYS A 639 22.21 -0.82 -22.94
C LYS A 639 21.07 -0.92 -23.94
N HIS A 640 19.83 -1.06 -23.47
CA HIS A 640 18.68 -1.19 -24.37
C HIS A 640 18.44 0.10 -25.18
N ILE A 641 18.72 1.27 -24.59
CA ILE A 641 18.68 2.55 -25.32
C ILE A 641 19.79 2.62 -26.37
N ASP A 642 21.00 2.17 -26.04
CA ASP A 642 22.12 2.14 -26.98
C ASP A 642 21.86 1.18 -28.15
N GLU A 643 21.26 0.01 -27.89
CA GLU A 643 20.88 -0.96 -28.91
C GLU A 643 19.91 -0.36 -29.94
N ILE A 644 18.86 0.32 -29.48
CA ILE A 644 17.92 1.03 -30.38
C ILE A 644 18.65 2.11 -31.17
N LYS A 645 19.46 2.94 -30.50
CA LYS A 645 20.23 4.01 -31.14
C LYS A 645 21.14 3.44 -32.23
N GLN A 646 21.86 2.36 -31.96
CA GLN A 646 22.72 1.72 -32.96
C GLN A 646 21.91 1.11 -34.10
N ALA A 647 20.81 0.42 -33.79
CA ALA A 647 19.97 -0.28 -34.76
C ALA A 647 19.30 0.70 -35.73
N ILE A 648 18.66 1.76 -35.22
CA ILE A 648 17.94 2.73 -36.06
C ILE A 648 18.87 3.53 -36.99
N ASN A 649 20.13 3.75 -36.57
CA ASN A 649 21.12 4.42 -37.42
C ASN A 649 21.65 3.52 -38.55
N LYS A 650 21.46 2.19 -38.46
CA LYS A 650 21.80 1.22 -39.53
C LYS A 650 20.61 0.88 -40.44
N LEU A 651 19.39 1.25 -40.05
CA LEU A 651 18.17 0.92 -40.79
C LEU A 651 18.15 1.60 -42.17
N SER A 652 17.71 0.84 -43.17
CA SER A 652 17.45 1.31 -44.53
C SER A 652 16.23 0.57 -45.12
N THR A 653 15.62 1.11 -46.17
CA THR A 653 14.46 0.47 -46.82
C THR A 653 14.75 -0.92 -47.40
N SER A 654 16.01 -1.24 -47.70
CA SER A 654 16.46 -2.57 -48.16
C SER A 654 16.94 -3.50 -47.04
N ASN A 655 17.21 -2.97 -45.85
CA ASN A 655 17.67 -3.74 -44.69
C ASN A 655 17.09 -3.11 -43.41
N TYR A 656 15.94 -3.62 -42.97
CA TYR A 656 15.20 -3.08 -41.84
C TYR A 656 14.71 -4.16 -40.86
N LYS A 657 14.46 -5.40 -41.32
CA LYS A 657 13.80 -6.44 -40.51
C LYS A 657 14.48 -6.76 -39.18
N PHE A 658 15.80 -6.58 -39.07
CA PHE A 658 16.53 -6.75 -37.81
C PHE A 658 16.02 -5.83 -36.68
N ILE A 659 15.34 -4.72 -37.01
CA ILE A 659 14.79 -3.81 -36.00
C ILE A 659 13.64 -4.45 -35.22
N GLU A 660 12.94 -5.43 -35.82
CA GLU A 660 11.81 -6.13 -35.19
C GLU A 660 12.25 -7.02 -34.03
N ASP A 661 13.54 -7.34 -33.93
CA ASP A 661 14.13 -8.08 -32.81
C ASP A 661 14.51 -7.16 -31.64
N ILE A 662 14.54 -5.83 -31.87
CA ILE A 662 15.00 -4.82 -30.89
C ILE A 662 13.82 -4.00 -30.35
N ILE A 663 12.83 -3.70 -31.20
CA ILE A 663 11.65 -2.91 -30.85
C ILE A 663 10.37 -3.59 -31.31
N ASP A 664 9.28 -3.32 -30.59
CA ASP A 664 7.94 -3.53 -31.08
C ASP A 664 7.57 -2.40 -32.05
N VAL A 665 7.80 -2.62 -33.35
CA VAL A 665 7.52 -1.62 -34.39
C VAL A 665 6.07 -1.06 -34.32
N PRO A 666 5.02 -1.88 -34.13
CA PRO A 666 3.65 -1.37 -33.97
C PRO A 666 3.51 -0.29 -32.89
N SER A 667 4.05 -0.48 -31.69
CA SER A 667 3.95 0.50 -30.59
C SER A 667 4.50 1.87 -30.96
N PHE A 668 5.65 1.92 -31.65
CA PHE A 668 6.25 3.17 -32.14
C PHE A 668 5.38 3.83 -33.21
N LEU A 669 4.87 3.05 -34.17
CA LEU A 669 4.02 3.57 -35.24
C LEU A 669 2.69 4.09 -34.70
N GLN A 670 2.10 3.44 -33.69
CA GLN A 670 0.88 3.89 -33.01
C GLN A 670 1.12 5.24 -32.32
N GLY A 671 2.19 5.37 -31.52
CA GLY A 671 2.55 6.63 -30.87
C GLY A 671 2.81 7.76 -31.88
N PHE A 672 3.53 7.47 -32.96
CA PHE A 672 3.78 8.44 -34.04
C PHE A 672 2.49 8.83 -34.78
N ALA A 673 1.57 7.90 -35.00
CA ALA A 673 0.28 8.17 -35.63
C ALA A 673 -0.58 9.08 -34.74
N VAL A 674 -0.63 8.85 -33.42
CA VAL A 674 -1.33 9.73 -32.48
C VAL A 674 -0.70 11.12 -32.47
N ASN A 675 0.62 11.23 -32.33
CA ASN A 675 1.30 12.53 -32.35
C ASN A 675 1.04 13.29 -33.65
N ALA A 676 1.12 12.61 -34.80
CA ALA A 676 0.91 13.24 -36.10
C ALA A 676 -0.56 13.60 -36.36
N MET A 677 -1.52 12.77 -35.96
CA MET A 677 -2.95 13.07 -36.13
C MET A 677 -3.43 14.17 -35.20
N MET A 678 -2.98 14.14 -33.96
CA MET A 678 -3.40 15.11 -32.93
C MET A 678 -2.51 16.37 -32.90
N CYS A 679 -1.52 16.44 -33.79
CA CYS A 679 -0.54 17.52 -33.89
C CYS A 679 0.22 17.78 -32.58
N ASN A 680 0.58 16.72 -31.85
CA ASN A 680 1.43 16.81 -30.67
C ASN A 680 2.92 16.84 -31.09
N TYR A 681 3.49 18.03 -31.19
CA TYR A 681 4.87 18.25 -31.65
C TYR A 681 5.83 18.76 -30.56
N ASP A 682 5.34 18.93 -29.34
CA ASP A 682 6.21 18.99 -28.14
C ASP A 682 6.56 17.56 -27.70
N SER A 683 7.01 16.77 -28.66
CA SER A 683 7.20 15.33 -28.58
C SER A 683 8.25 14.89 -29.61
N TYR A 684 8.56 13.59 -29.66
CA TYR A 684 9.50 13.04 -30.64
C TYR A 684 9.23 13.48 -32.09
N ASN A 685 7.98 13.64 -32.51
CA ASN A 685 7.61 14.00 -33.89
C ASN A 685 7.95 15.45 -34.28
N GLY A 686 8.23 16.33 -33.32
CA GLY A 686 8.48 17.75 -33.56
C GLY A 686 9.92 18.16 -33.32
N MET A 687 10.16 19.43 -32.98
CA MET A 687 11.50 20.03 -32.80
C MET A 687 12.20 19.64 -31.50
N MET A 688 11.45 19.20 -30.48
CA MET A 688 12.02 18.84 -29.18
C MET A 688 11.72 17.38 -28.87
N PRO A 689 12.72 16.47 -28.96
CA PRO A 689 12.48 15.05 -28.78
C PRO A 689 12.48 14.70 -27.28
N HIS A 690 11.37 14.99 -26.59
CA HIS A 690 11.09 14.60 -25.20
C HIS A 690 9.58 14.29 -25.03
N ASN A 691 9.07 14.25 -23.80
CA ASN A 691 7.67 13.93 -23.48
C ASN A 691 7.21 12.54 -23.96
N PHE A 692 8.05 11.54 -23.77
CA PHE A 692 7.66 10.14 -23.96
C PHE A 692 8.43 9.23 -23.01
N TYR A 693 7.93 8.03 -22.87
CA TYR A 693 8.55 6.96 -22.11
C TYR A 693 8.78 5.76 -23.03
N LEU A 694 9.62 4.83 -22.58
CA LEU A 694 9.84 3.56 -23.26
C LEU A 694 9.80 2.44 -22.23
N GLU A 695 9.25 1.29 -22.58
CA GLU A 695 9.28 0.08 -21.76
C GLU A 695 10.06 -0.99 -22.51
N TYR A 696 11.15 -1.49 -21.94
CA TYR A 696 11.77 -2.73 -22.40
C TYR A 696 11.10 -3.88 -21.67
N ASP A 697 10.67 -4.92 -22.39
CA ASP A 697 10.08 -6.13 -21.82
C ASP A 697 10.30 -7.31 -22.78
N ASN A 698 10.69 -8.46 -22.24
CA ASN A 698 10.78 -9.72 -23.00
C ASN A 698 11.60 -9.59 -24.30
N GLY A 699 12.75 -8.90 -24.24
CA GLY A 699 13.66 -8.74 -25.38
C GLY A 699 13.37 -7.56 -26.32
N LYS A 700 12.31 -6.77 -26.12
CA LYS A 700 11.94 -5.67 -27.03
C LYS A 700 11.60 -4.38 -26.30
N MET A 701 11.86 -3.26 -26.97
CA MET A 701 11.39 -1.94 -26.52
C MET A 701 10.02 -1.58 -27.09
N TYR A 702 9.19 -0.94 -26.28
CA TYR A 702 7.85 -0.43 -26.60
C TYR A 702 7.79 1.09 -26.39
N TYR A 703 7.04 1.80 -27.23
CA TYR A 703 6.82 3.24 -27.11
C TYR A 703 5.64 3.57 -26.21
N VAL A 704 5.84 4.41 -25.20
CA VAL A 704 4.81 4.82 -24.23
C VAL A 704 4.55 6.32 -24.33
N SER A 705 3.32 6.66 -24.71
CA SER A 705 2.89 8.03 -24.99
C SER A 705 2.66 8.85 -23.71
N TRP A 706 3.07 10.13 -23.72
CA TRP A 706 2.95 11.02 -22.57
C TRP A 706 2.86 12.51 -23.00
N ASP A 707 2.29 13.34 -22.11
CA ASP A 707 2.19 14.80 -22.20
C ASP A 707 1.59 15.33 -23.52
N PHE A 708 0.26 15.44 -23.56
CA PHE A 708 -0.49 15.87 -24.75
C PHE A 708 -1.04 17.29 -24.62
N ASN A 709 -0.60 18.04 -23.61
CA ASN A 709 -1.11 19.36 -23.28
C ASN A 709 -0.96 20.39 -24.43
N LEU A 710 0.07 20.28 -25.28
CA LEU A 710 0.33 21.17 -26.42
C LEU A 710 -0.19 20.64 -27.77
N SER A 711 -1.12 19.68 -27.76
CA SER A 711 -1.79 19.15 -28.95
C SER A 711 -2.94 20.04 -29.45
N LEU A 712 -3.55 19.67 -30.59
CA LEU A 712 -4.81 20.24 -31.09
C LEU A 712 -4.84 21.78 -31.11
N GLY A 713 -3.78 22.35 -31.70
CA GLY A 713 -3.63 23.80 -31.89
C GLY A 713 -3.23 24.58 -30.64
N ASN A 714 -2.86 23.91 -29.54
CA ASN A 714 -2.31 24.58 -28.36
C ASN A 714 -0.78 24.79 -28.42
N PHE A 715 -0.11 24.14 -29.37
CA PHE A 715 1.29 24.42 -29.67
C PHE A 715 1.48 25.91 -30.02
N MET A 716 2.66 26.47 -29.74
CA MET A 716 2.96 27.90 -29.92
C MET A 716 3.20 28.28 -31.40
N ASP A 717 2.30 27.86 -32.29
CA ASP A 717 2.34 28.08 -33.74
C ASP A 717 1.03 28.66 -34.30
N ASN A 718 0.11 29.07 -33.41
CA ASN A 718 -1.21 29.59 -33.74
C ASN A 718 -2.03 28.65 -34.65
N GLY A 719 -1.94 27.34 -34.39
CA GLY A 719 -2.67 26.29 -35.11
C GLY A 719 -2.07 25.91 -36.46
N ALA A 720 -0.89 26.43 -36.83
CA ALA A 720 -0.25 26.15 -38.11
C ALA A 720 0.08 24.65 -38.30
N SER A 721 0.36 23.92 -37.22
CA SER A 721 0.57 22.47 -37.18
C SER A 721 -0.59 21.65 -37.72
N VAL A 722 -1.80 22.22 -37.89
CA VAL A 722 -2.91 21.53 -38.55
C VAL A 722 -2.54 21.06 -39.97
N ASN A 723 -1.63 21.80 -40.62
CA ASN A 723 -1.14 21.52 -41.97
C ASN A 723 0.14 20.67 -42.00
N SER A 724 0.57 20.11 -40.86
CA SER A 724 1.74 19.25 -40.80
C SER A 724 1.59 18.03 -41.72
N ASP A 725 2.70 17.55 -42.24
CA ASP A 725 2.68 16.45 -43.19
C ASP A 725 2.42 15.11 -42.48
N ILE A 726 1.26 14.53 -42.75
CA ILE A 726 0.86 13.23 -42.20
C ILE A 726 1.69 12.08 -42.77
N ASN A 727 2.29 12.23 -43.96
CA ASN A 727 3.06 11.15 -44.57
C ASN A 727 4.39 10.91 -43.86
N THR A 728 5.08 11.99 -43.52
CA THR A 728 6.32 11.93 -42.72
C THR A 728 6.05 11.90 -41.22
N GLY A 729 4.86 12.32 -40.78
CA GLY A 729 4.50 12.42 -39.36
C GLY A 729 5.27 13.50 -38.60
N MET A 730 6.03 14.36 -39.31
CA MET A 730 6.94 15.35 -38.74
C MET A 730 6.36 16.77 -38.83
N TYR A 731 6.80 17.63 -37.92
CA TYR A 731 6.57 19.08 -38.01
C TYR A 731 7.81 19.87 -37.58
N GLN A 732 8.24 20.80 -38.43
CA GLN A 732 9.42 21.66 -38.23
C GLN A 732 10.72 20.89 -37.90
N THR A 733 10.84 19.64 -38.35
CA THR A 733 12.00 18.77 -38.15
C THR A 733 12.24 17.94 -39.41
N GLN A 734 13.27 17.11 -39.42
CA GLN A 734 13.66 16.24 -40.53
C GLN A 734 14.14 14.87 -40.01
N ILE A 735 14.15 13.86 -40.89
CA ILE A 735 14.50 12.48 -40.55
C ILE A 735 15.91 12.36 -39.95
N ALA A 736 16.86 13.17 -40.42
CA ALA A 736 18.23 13.18 -39.87
C ALA A 736 18.26 13.55 -38.38
N ASP A 737 17.31 14.38 -37.93
CA ASP A 737 17.17 14.79 -36.54
C ASP A 737 16.25 13.85 -35.75
N ARG A 738 15.45 13.01 -36.43
CA ARG A 738 14.53 12.01 -35.85
C ARG A 738 14.72 10.61 -36.46
N PRO A 739 15.86 9.95 -36.23
CA PRO A 739 16.14 8.63 -36.81
C PRO A 739 15.03 7.58 -36.66
N LEU A 740 14.25 7.55 -35.57
CA LEU A 740 13.15 6.57 -35.41
C LEU A 740 12.05 6.74 -36.46
N LEU A 741 11.88 7.94 -37.04
CA LEU A 741 10.91 8.17 -38.11
C LEU A 741 11.34 7.58 -39.46
N LYS A 742 12.58 7.06 -39.59
CA LYS A 742 12.96 6.20 -40.74
C LYS A 742 12.09 4.96 -40.85
N LEU A 743 11.44 4.52 -39.76
CA LEU A 743 10.45 3.44 -39.82
C LEU A 743 9.35 3.75 -40.85
N LEU A 744 8.98 5.02 -41.04
CA LEU A 744 7.96 5.43 -42.01
C LEU A 744 8.45 5.42 -43.47
N GLU A 745 9.75 5.31 -43.71
CA GLU A 745 10.30 5.14 -45.06
C GLU A 745 10.17 3.69 -45.55
N VAL A 746 9.99 2.73 -44.63
CA VAL A 746 9.78 1.32 -44.95
C VAL A 746 8.32 1.11 -45.41
N PRO A 747 8.05 0.64 -46.64
CA PRO A 747 6.69 0.57 -47.18
C PRO A 747 5.70 -0.28 -46.35
N GLU A 748 6.17 -1.37 -45.76
CA GLU A 748 5.36 -2.25 -44.90
C GLU A 748 4.91 -1.54 -43.62
N TYR A 749 5.84 -0.86 -42.94
CA TYR A 749 5.57 -0.10 -41.72
C TYR A 749 4.73 1.14 -42.01
N LYS A 750 4.98 1.82 -43.13
CA LYS A 750 4.15 2.93 -43.59
C LYS A 750 2.68 2.52 -43.76
N LYS A 751 2.42 1.33 -44.30
CA LYS A 751 1.06 0.78 -44.43
C LYS A 751 0.38 0.56 -43.07
N LEU A 752 1.11 0.07 -42.07
CA LEU A 752 0.60 -0.08 -40.70
C LEU A 752 0.26 1.29 -40.09
N TYR A 753 1.20 2.23 -40.17
CA TYR A 753 1.01 3.62 -39.74
C TYR A 753 -0.23 4.27 -40.38
N ASP A 754 -0.41 4.13 -41.70
CA ASP A 754 -1.59 4.66 -42.39
C ASP A 754 -2.89 4.02 -41.91
N GLY A 755 -2.85 2.75 -41.51
CA GLY A 755 -3.95 2.06 -40.86
C GLY A 755 -4.35 2.73 -39.54
N TYR A 756 -3.38 2.96 -38.65
CA TYR A 756 -3.61 3.64 -37.37
C TYR A 756 -4.12 5.07 -37.57
N VAL A 757 -3.55 5.82 -38.53
CA VAL A 757 -4.01 7.16 -38.89
C VAL A 757 -5.49 7.15 -39.32
N ARG A 758 -5.90 6.20 -40.18
CA ARG A 758 -7.29 6.06 -40.60
C ARG A 758 -8.21 5.67 -39.44
N GLN A 759 -7.75 4.83 -38.53
CA GLN A 759 -8.50 4.43 -37.34
C GLN A 759 -8.81 5.65 -36.44
N ILE A 760 -7.80 6.47 -36.13
CA ILE A 760 -7.97 7.72 -35.35
C ILE A 760 -8.91 8.69 -36.09
N MET A 761 -8.72 8.87 -37.40
CA MET A 761 -9.59 9.72 -38.22
C MET A 761 -11.05 9.24 -38.20
N GLN A 762 -11.28 7.92 -38.18
CA GLN A 762 -12.61 7.32 -38.11
C GLN A 762 -13.25 7.54 -36.73
N MET A 763 -12.48 7.34 -35.65
CA MET A 763 -12.91 7.63 -34.26
C MET A 763 -13.40 9.09 -34.14
N TYR A 764 -12.69 10.03 -34.76
CA TYR A 764 -13.02 11.46 -34.76
C TYR A 764 -13.69 11.95 -36.05
N SER A 765 -14.47 11.09 -36.70
CA SER A 765 -15.21 11.44 -37.93
C SER A 765 -16.32 12.47 -37.71
N ASN A 766 -16.83 12.61 -36.47
CA ASN A 766 -17.76 13.66 -36.07
C ASN A 766 -17.22 14.45 -34.86
N PRO A 767 -16.26 15.38 -35.06
CA PRO A 767 -15.61 16.11 -33.97
C PRO A 767 -16.60 16.86 -33.06
N GLU A 768 -17.65 17.45 -33.62
CA GLU A 768 -18.69 18.17 -32.86
C GLU A 768 -19.39 17.25 -31.85
N GLN A 769 -19.76 16.04 -32.27
CA GLN A 769 -20.43 15.09 -31.39
C GLN A 769 -19.50 14.56 -30.30
N THR A 770 -18.26 14.21 -30.65
CA THR A 770 -17.25 13.73 -29.70
C THR A 770 -17.00 14.75 -28.60
N VAL A 771 -16.71 16.00 -28.98
CA VAL A 771 -16.45 17.09 -28.04
C VAL A 771 -17.68 17.38 -27.17
N ASN A 772 -18.87 17.39 -27.77
CA ASN A 772 -20.09 17.59 -26.99
C ASN A 772 -20.35 16.48 -25.97
N ASN A 773 -19.95 15.23 -26.24
CA ASN A 773 -20.12 14.14 -25.28
C ASN A 773 -19.22 14.33 -24.06
N ILE A 774 -17.96 14.71 -24.25
CA ILE A 774 -17.06 15.04 -23.13
C ILE A 774 -17.55 16.29 -22.39
N ALA A 775 -17.98 17.33 -23.13
CA ALA A 775 -18.51 18.55 -22.54
C ALA A 775 -19.73 18.30 -21.64
N LYS A 776 -20.59 17.32 -21.96
CA LYS A 776 -21.73 16.97 -21.09
C LYS A 776 -21.29 16.50 -19.71
N VAL A 777 -20.15 15.82 -19.62
CA VAL A 777 -19.60 15.32 -18.36
C VAL A 777 -18.99 16.46 -17.55
N ILE A 778 -18.14 17.30 -18.17
CA ILE A 778 -17.28 18.24 -17.42
C ILE A 778 -17.81 19.68 -17.31
N ARG A 779 -18.76 20.10 -18.15
CA ARG A 779 -19.14 21.52 -18.30
C ARG A 779 -19.61 22.16 -16.99
N ASN A 780 -20.32 21.42 -16.16
CA ASN A 780 -20.81 21.96 -14.88
C ASN A 780 -19.65 22.18 -13.90
N ASP A 781 -18.72 21.24 -13.83
CA ASP A 781 -17.55 21.30 -12.96
C ASP A 781 -16.57 22.40 -13.41
N VAL A 782 -16.32 22.54 -14.72
CA VAL A 782 -15.52 23.65 -15.27
C VAL A 782 -16.14 25.00 -14.93
N LYS A 783 -17.47 25.14 -15.04
CA LYS A 783 -18.18 26.39 -14.69
C LYS A 783 -18.17 26.67 -13.18
N ALA A 784 -18.08 25.63 -12.36
CA ALA A 784 -18.02 25.74 -10.91
C ALA A 784 -16.60 25.91 -10.36
N ASP A 785 -15.56 25.68 -11.18
CA ASP A 785 -14.15 25.74 -10.75
C ASP A 785 -13.75 27.18 -10.35
N PRO A 786 -13.48 27.43 -9.04
CA PRO A 786 -13.13 28.77 -8.57
C PRO A 786 -11.74 29.23 -9.04
N ARG A 787 -10.92 28.31 -9.58
CA ARG A 787 -9.54 28.55 -10.01
C ARG A 787 -9.33 28.30 -11.50
N PHE A 788 -10.38 28.13 -12.29
CA PHE A 788 -10.24 27.97 -13.72
C PHE A 788 -9.45 29.15 -14.32
N PHE A 789 -8.42 28.88 -15.13
CA PHE A 789 -7.56 29.93 -15.68
C PHE A 789 -8.32 30.87 -16.62
N PHE A 790 -9.36 30.35 -17.27
CA PHE A 790 -10.16 31.01 -18.28
C PHE A 790 -11.58 31.31 -17.78
N THR A 791 -12.41 31.85 -18.67
CA THR A 791 -13.84 32.09 -18.45
C THR A 791 -14.68 30.95 -19.01
N ALA A 792 -15.92 30.81 -18.51
CA ALA A 792 -16.89 29.87 -19.06
C ALA A 792 -17.16 30.12 -20.57
N ASP A 793 -17.18 31.38 -20.99
CA ASP A 793 -17.36 31.74 -22.41
C ASP A 793 -16.17 31.31 -23.27
N GLN A 794 -14.94 31.45 -22.75
CA GLN A 794 -13.74 30.94 -23.43
C GLN A 794 -13.78 29.41 -23.56
N PHE A 795 -14.25 28.70 -22.53
CA PHE A 795 -14.46 27.25 -22.62
C PHE A 795 -15.46 26.90 -23.72
N GLU A 796 -16.67 27.48 -23.71
CA GLU A 796 -17.71 27.17 -24.72
C GLU A 796 -17.24 27.53 -26.14
N LYS A 797 -16.53 28.66 -26.32
CA LYS A 797 -15.94 29.05 -27.61
C LYS A 797 -14.92 28.03 -28.12
N ASN A 798 -14.11 27.45 -27.22
CA ASN A 798 -13.04 26.52 -27.59
C ASN A 798 -13.53 25.11 -27.90
N ILE A 799 -14.78 24.78 -27.55
CA ILE A 799 -15.40 23.49 -27.83
C ILE A 799 -16.50 23.55 -28.90
N ALA A 800 -16.75 24.73 -29.46
CA ALA A 800 -17.78 24.95 -30.47
C ALA A 800 -17.17 25.13 -31.86
N LYS A 801 -17.89 24.72 -32.89
CA LYS A 801 -17.56 25.03 -34.28
C LYS A 801 -17.77 26.52 -34.55
N SER A 802 -16.81 27.17 -35.19
CA SER A 802 -16.97 28.57 -35.60
C SER A 802 -17.55 28.69 -37.00
N ALA A 803 -18.26 29.80 -37.25
CA ALA A 803 -18.85 30.08 -38.57
C ALA A 803 -17.80 30.25 -39.68
N ASN A 804 -16.59 30.68 -39.31
CA ASN A 804 -15.49 30.93 -40.26
C ASN A 804 -14.56 29.71 -40.40
N GLY A 805 -14.74 28.66 -39.59
CA GLY A 805 -13.80 27.54 -39.47
C GLY A 805 -12.45 27.96 -38.87
N LEU A 806 -11.50 27.02 -38.84
CA LEU A 806 -10.18 27.28 -38.26
C LEU A 806 -9.45 28.42 -39.01
N GLN A 807 -9.18 29.50 -38.28
CA GLN A 807 -8.38 30.61 -38.79
C GLN A 807 -6.91 30.40 -38.41
N VAL A 808 -6.05 30.13 -39.39
CA VAL A 808 -4.60 30.08 -39.21
C VAL A 808 -4.00 31.36 -39.79
N SER A 809 -3.18 32.09 -39.03
CA SER A 809 -2.41 33.19 -39.60
C SER A 809 -1.22 32.62 -40.36
N GLY A 810 -1.16 32.88 -41.67
CA GLY A 810 -0.02 32.49 -42.51
C GLY A 810 1.26 33.17 -42.05
N GLY A 811 2.11 32.42 -41.39
CA GLY A 811 3.45 32.85 -41.00
C GLY A 811 4.08 31.75 -40.18
N GLY A 812 5.08 31.08 -40.74
CA GLY A 812 6.01 30.31 -39.93
C GLY A 812 6.67 31.27 -38.93
N GLY A 813 6.03 31.44 -37.77
CA GLY A 813 6.71 31.86 -36.56
C GLY A 813 7.60 30.70 -36.17
N GLY A 814 8.69 30.52 -36.92
CA GLY A 814 9.76 29.66 -36.46
C GLY A 814 10.22 30.15 -35.09
N TRP A 815 10.83 29.25 -34.35
CA TRP A 815 11.75 29.54 -33.25
C TRP A 815 12.95 30.38 -33.75
N GLY A 816 12.68 31.57 -34.29
CA GLY A 816 13.60 32.45 -34.98
C GLY A 816 14.32 33.36 -33.99
N GLY A 817 15.23 32.78 -33.21
CA GLY A 817 16.17 33.47 -32.34
C GLY A 817 17.19 32.47 -31.83
N GLY A 818 18.41 32.51 -32.36
CA GLY A 818 19.39 31.44 -32.24
C GLY A 818 19.68 30.96 -30.81
N PHE A 819 19.74 29.64 -30.64
CA PHE A 819 20.39 28.93 -29.53
C PHE A 819 21.92 29.10 -29.59
N GLY A 820 22.38 30.34 -29.52
CA GLY A 820 23.79 30.72 -29.65
C GLY A 820 24.16 31.83 -28.67
N GLY A 821 23.95 31.60 -27.38
CA GLY A 821 24.34 32.53 -26.33
C GLY A 821 24.04 31.94 -24.95
N GLY A 822 25.05 31.86 -24.10
CA GLY A 822 24.99 31.18 -22.80
C GLY A 822 23.78 31.59 -21.95
N PHE A 823 23.24 30.59 -21.23
CA PHE A 823 22.14 30.70 -20.27
C PHE A 823 22.53 31.55 -19.05
N GLY A 824 22.67 32.85 -19.25
CA GLY A 824 22.95 33.85 -18.20
C GLY A 824 22.00 35.04 -18.17
N GLY A 825 21.01 35.10 -19.08
CA GLY A 825 19.99 36.16 -19.13
C GLY A 825 18.60 35.55 -19.18
N GLY A 826 17.72 35.96 -18.25
CA GLY A 826 16.45 35.29 -17.97
C GLY A 826 15.48 35.16 -19.15
N PHE A 827 14.69 34.09 -19.07
CA PHE A 827 13.50 33.77 -19.89
C PHE A 827 12.44 34.90 -19.96
N GLY A 828 12.62 36.04 -19.29
CA GLY A 828 11.66 37.13 -19.23
C GLY A 828 11.41 37.90 -20.54
N GLY A 829 12.26 37.73 -21.57
CA GLY A 829 12.14 38.46 -22.83
C GLY A 829 11.25 37.80 -23.89
N MET A 830 11.15 36.47 -23.89
CA MET A 830 10.40 35.71 -24.93
C MET A 830 8.93 35.46 -24.55
N PHE A 831 8.58 35.72 -23.29
CA PHE A 831 7.29 35.46 -22.67
C PHE A 831 6.67 36.72 -22.03
N GLY A 832 7.07 37.92 -22.48
CA GLY A 832 6.60 39.22 -21.96
C GLY A 832 5.13 39.56 -22.23
N GLY A 833 4.35 38.64 -22.83
CA GLY A 833 2.90 38.75 -22.93
C GLY A 833 2.25 38.02 -21.75
N GLY A 834 1.73 38.78 -20.78
CA GLY A 834 1.21 38.23 -19.51
C GLY A 834 0.19 37.10 -19.69
N LEU A 835 0.21 36.12 -18.76
CA LEU A 835 -0.70 34.98 -18.47
C LEU A 835 -1.53 34.24 -19.55
N TYR A 836 -1.61 34.71 -20.79
CA TYR A 836 -2.66 34.36 -21.74
C TYR A 836 -2.12 34.32 -23.19
N SER A 837 -0.80 34.27 -23.38
CA SER A 837 -0.17 34.32 -24.71
C SER A 837 0.23 32.93 -25.23
N TYR A 838 -0.61 31.91 -25.02
CA TYR A 838 -0.51 30.63 -25.74
C TYR A 838 -1.60 30.58 -26.82
N GLY A 839 -1.25 30.07 -28.01
CA GLY A 839 -2.12 30.14 -29.22
C GLY A 839 -3.50 29.47 -29.06
N GLY A 840 -3.66 28.59 -28.07
CA GLY A 840 -4.88 27.80 -27.84
C GLY A 840 -6.14 28.61 -27.54
N GLU A 841 -6.06 29.83 -26.98
CA GLU A 841 -7.25 30.62 -26.61
C GLU A 841 -8.16 31.00 -27.80
N ASN A 842 -7.59 31.01 -28.99
CA ASN A 842 -8.28 31.37 -30.23
C ASN A 842 -8.57 30.17 -31.13
N VAL A 843 -8.20 28.95 -30.71
CA VAL A 843 -8.30 27.75 -31.54
C VAL A 843 -9.31 26.77 -30.93
N SER A 844 -10.50 26.72 -31.54
CA SER A 844 -11.49 25.68 -31.24
C SER A 844 -10.94 24.30 -31.62
N ILE A 845 -11.00 23.36 -30.68
CA ILE A 845 -10.58 21.97 -30.93
C ILE A 845 -11.46 21.29 -31.98
N VAL A 846 -12.73 21.69 -32.10
CA VAL A 846 -13.66 21.17 -33.10
C VAL A 846 -13.22 21.63 -34.49
N ASP A 847 -13.01 22.93 -34.67
CA ASP A 847 -12.55 23.48 -35.96
C ASP A 847 -11.19 22.90 -36.35
N PHE A 848 -10.29 22.72 -35.38
CA PHE A 848 -8.98 22.11 -35.60
C PHE A 848 -9.09 20.67 -36.11
N MET A 849 -9.88 19.83 -35.45
CA MET A 849 -10.08 18.43 -35.85
C MET A 849 -10.77 18.30 -37.21
N ILE A 850 -11.79 19.14 -37.49
CA ILE A 850 -12.42 19.19 -38.82
C ILE A 850 -11.37 19.50 -39.88
N LYS A 851 -10.57 20.55 -39.67
CA LYS A 851 -9.54 20.94 -40.63
C LYS A 851 -8.46 19.87 -40.78
N ARG A 852 -8.06 19.22 -39.68
CA ARG A 852 -7.06 18.15 -39.72
C ARG A 852 -7.54 16.96 -40.53
N ASN A 853 -8.80 16.54 -40.34
CA ASN A 853 -9.41 15.46 -41.12
C ASN A 853 -9.44 15.79 -42.63
N GLU A 854 -9.73 17.05 -43.01
CA GLU A 854 -9.66 17.49 -44.41
C GLU A 854 -8.24 17.36 -44.98
N VAL A 855 -7.23 17.86 -44.26
CA VAL A 855 -5.82 17.81 -44.66
C VAL A 855 -5.40 16.36 -44.87
N VAL A 856 -5.63 15.50 -43.87
CA VAL A 856 -5.24 14.08 -43.90
C VAL A 856 -5.97 13.31 -45.01
N SER A 857 -7.28 13.54 -45.17
CA SER A 857 -8.08 12.91 -46.23
C SER A 857 -7.62 13.29 -47.63
N SER A 858 -7.04 14.47 -47.81
CA SER A 858 -6.49 14.90 -49.11
C SER A 858 -5.16 14.21 -49.43
N THR A 859 -4.39 13.85 -48.40
CA THR A 859 -3.06 13.24 -48.51
C THR A 859 -3.09 11.72 -48.64
N LEU A 860 -4.08 11.05 -48.02
CA LEU A 860 -4.22 9.58 -47.99
C LEU A 860 -5.13 9.00 -49.10
N LYS A 861 -5.47 9.80 -50.12
CA LYS A 861 -6.10 9.32 -51.37
C LYS A 861 -5.07 8.69 -52.27
#